data_AF-A0A941ESN0-F1
#
_entry.id   AF-A0A941ESN0-F1
#
_cell.length_a   1.000
_cell.length_b   1.000
_cell.length_c   1.000
_cell.angle_alpha   90.00
_cell.angle_beta   90.00
_cell.angle_gamma   90.00
#
_symmetry.space_group_name_H-M   'P 1'
#
loop_
_entity.id
_entity.type
_entity.pdbx_description
1 polymer ?
#
loop_
_entity_poly.entity_id
_entity_poly.type
_entity_poly.pdbx_seq_one_letter_code
_entity_poly.pdbx_strand_id
1 'polypeptide(L)'
;MSGYDKARRRARTVFVTAALAPALLLPTTAARAAQAADRTAAPHAAAQVGLLKTTSSAADPAAANPWIVSLGDSYISGEAGRWAGNTNRSSTETDALGPTAYYDNPTNTGELIPFCHRSKSAEIHIGGGVDSLNLACSGARTSTFTDSDGDFKPGLDFYNSGGHQGQALMLENFAKTHHVTMVAVSIGGNDFGFGDIVTACVEDFLESTPIRTYYCKDDPAVTGRFSPANVALVTSHITQALLNVRLAMARAGYPDSSYKILLQDYPAPLPYGSAFRYSQSGYTRQSTGGCGMWNDDVDWALNTAMPHVSAAEFDAAARSGLSNIVKLDISSAFNTRRLCQNTVGLLEEKGLNSWREPGAVDKTEWINQIRVVTVGTPYFQQESLHPNYWGQLALRNCVRQAYDNGAVRGGSCVMSGTGLDTRGEPNMALTDTTVLAGVNSSGRLYAKQGLYSTNWSDLAQSIRHVAVASDPVHGAVIAALDTSGNVWVKSGGLHVAWVREAVGCDQVAVATDPVHGVLLAVRLTNGSAWAKQGLANGWVHERDGVSQISVATDFAHGPLIGVLDNQHVAWAKEGGLSANWVRQSAGVYQIAVAANPLRGPLIAVIGGGSAAWAKEGSLSANWVREADNVAQITDASDAVHGPLLAILDTRKVLWAKQGSLTGPWVQEYDNVAEAAVATDPTHGPLISTVDTARAWRAKQGGLSTSWVYQLGEITQASVGS
;
A
#
# COMPACT_ATOMS: atom_id res chain seq x y z
N MET A 1 -1.76 -33.24 -4.74
CA MET A 1 -3.24 -33.22 -4.88
C MET A 1 -3.70 -31.84 -4.46
N SER A 2 -4.10 -31.02 -5.43
CA SER A 2 -4.49 -29.61 -5.23
C SER A 2 -5.74 -29.51 -4.34
N GLY A 3 -5.86 -28.44 -3.55
CA GLY A 3 -7.08 -28.10 -2.79
C GLY A 3 -8.33 -28.07 -3.68
N TYR A 4 -8.15 -27.80 -4.98
CA TYR A 4 -9.17 -27.82 -6.02
C TYR A 4 -9.92 -29.16 -6.13
N ASP A 5 -9.25 -30.31 -5.91
CA ASP A 5 -9.89 -31.62 -5.94
C ASP A 5 -10.64 -31.97 -4.65
N LYS A 6 -10.32 -31.32 -3.52
CA LYS A 6 -11.02 -31.49 -2.24
C LYS A 6 -12.35 -30.74 -2.24
N ALA A 7 -12.38 -29.50 -2.74
CA ALA A 7 -13.60 -28.71 -2.89
C ALA A 7 -14.61 -29.40 -3.84
N ARG A 8 -14.12 -29.94 -4.97
CA ARG A 8 -14.95 -30.65 -5.95
C ARG A 8 -15.56 -31.95 -5.41
N ARG A 9 -14.90 -32.62 -4.46
CA ARG A 9 -15.43 -33.83 -3.78
C ARG A 9 -16.36 -33.50 -2.63
N ARG A 10 -16.17 -32.39 -1.91
CA ARG A 10 -17.03 -32.00 -0.76
C ARG A 10 -18.31 -31.28 -1.18
N ALA A 11 -18.28 -30.45 -2.22
CA ALA A 11 -19.48 -29.79 -2.76
C ALA A 11 -20.50 -30.81 -3.34
N ARG A 12 -20.01 -31.98 -3.80
CA ARG A 12 -20.88 -33.10 -4.21
C ARG A 12 -21.65 -33.74 -3.06
N THR A 13 -21.26 -33.55 -1.80
CA THR A 13 -21.91 -34.20 -0.65
C THR A 13 -23.06 -33.35 -0.09
N VAL A 14 -23.09 -32.04 -0.34
CA VAL A 14 -24.11 -31.13 0.21
C VAL A 14 -25.31 -30.94 -0.75
N PHE A 15 -25.16 -31.19 -2.05
CA PHE A 15 -26.22 -30.95 -3.04
C PHE A 15 -26.91 -32.20 -3.62
N VAL A 16 -26.62 -33.41 -3.12
CA VAL A 16 -27.30 -34.62 -3.61
C VAL A 16 -28.51 -34.95 -2.72
N THR A 17 -29.55 -34.13 -2.85
CA THR A 17 -30.95 -34.52 -2.63
C THR A 17 -31.85 -33.94 -3.73
N ALA A 18 -31.53 -34.23 -5.00
CA ALA A 18 -32.52 -34.29 -6.07
C ALA A 18 -31.99 -35.10 -7.27
N ALA A 19 -32.74 -36.15 -7.62
CA ALA A 19 -32.77 -36.91 -8.88
C ALA A 19 -31.62 -37.88 -9.26
N LEU A 20 -32.00 -39.17 -9.28
CA LEU A 20 -31.40 -40.34 -9.97
C LEU A 20 -31.36 -40.11 -11.52
N ALA A 21 -30.59 -40.77 -12.39
CA ALA A 21 -30.08 -42.15 -12.47
C ALA A 21 -28.91 -42.24 -13.52
N PRO A 22 -28.23 -43.40 -13.68
CA PRO A 22 -26.86 -43.51 -14.20
C PRO A 22 -26.73 -43.98 -15.66
N ALA A 23 -25.55 -43.77 -16.26
CA ALA A 23 -25.09 -44.53 -17.43
C ALA A 23 -23.59 -44.88 -17.31
N LEU A 24 -23.32 -46.13 -17.68
CA LEU A 24 -22.11 -46.95 -17.52
C LEU A 24 -21.08 -46.76 -18.66
N LEU A 25 -19.80 -47.10 -18.35
CA LEU A 25 -18.76 -47.79 -19.16
C LEU A 25 -17.40 -47.07 -19.36
N LEU A 26 -16.42 -47.47 -18.52
CA LEU A 26 -15.09 -48.09 -18.75
C LEU A 26 -14.15 -47.72 -19.95
N PRO A 27 -12.83 -48.01 -19.84
CA PRO A 27 -11.73 -47.11 -20.22
C PRO A 27 -10.86 -47.62 -21.39
N THR A 28 -9.96 -46.79 -21.93
CA THR A 28 -8.74 -47.24 -22.65
C THR A 28 -7.57 -46.29 -22.33
N THR A 29 -6.62 -46.78 -21.53
CA THR A 29 -5.23 -47.20 -21.87
C THR A 29 -4.18 -46.10 -21.83
N ALA A 30 -3.16 -46.36 -21.01
CA ALA A 30 -1.98 -45.54 -20.79
C ALA A 30 -0.79 -46.00 -21.64
N ALA A 31 0.01 -44.99 -22.05
CA ALA A 31 1.47 -44.89 -21.93
C ALA A 31 2.46 -45.69 -22.82
N ARG A 32 3.60 -44.99 -23.01
CA ARG A 32 4.97 -45.37 -23.45
C ARG A 32 5.20 -45.39 -24.99
N ALA A 33 6.34 -45.01 -25.57
CA ALA A 33 7.73 -44.74 -25.12
C ALA A 33 8.37 -43.76 -26.16
N ALA A 34 9.21 -42.80 -25.78
CA ALA A 34 10.69 -42.82 -25.69
C ALA A 34 11.51 -42.88 -27.01
N GLN A 35 12.31 -41.82 -27.20
CA GLN A 35 13.74 -41.77 -27.57
C GLN A 35 14.27 -41.72 -29.03
N ALA A 36 15.35 -40.92 -29.11
CA ALA A 36 16.48 -40.87 -30.06
C ALA A 36 16.22 -40.19 -31.42
N ALA A 37 16.75 -38.97 -31.66
CA ALA A 37 18.14 -38.60 -31.94
C ALA A 37 18.57 -38.93 -33.37
N ASP A 38 18.84 -37.89 -34.18
CA ASP A 38 19.96 -37.96 -35.12
C ASP A 38 20.54 -36.58 -35.43
N ARG A 39 21.87 -36.56 -35.55
CA ARG A 39 22.74 -35.43 -35.85
C ARG A 39 23.20 -35.55 -37.30
N THR A 40 23.07 -34.51 -38.11
CA THR A 40 23.92 -34.28 -39.30
C THR A 40 24.08 -32.77 -39.48
N ALA A 41 25.24 -32.21 -39.13
CA ALA A 41 26.43 -32.03 -39.97
C ALA A 41 26.25 -30.94 -41.05
N ALA A 42 26.84 -29.78 -40.78
CA ALA A 42 27.06 -28.67 -41.70
C ALA A 42 28.06 -29.04 -42.81
N PRO A 43 28.14 -28.20 -43.86
CA PRO A 43 29.47 -27.72 -44.25
C PRO A 43 29.54 -26.20 -44.46
N HIS A 44 30.76 -25.71 -44.25
CA HIS A 44 31.25 -24.36 -44.43
C HIS A 44 31.15 -23.86 -45.88
N ALA A 45 30.90 -22.55 -46.03
CA ALA A 45 31.34 -21.77 -47.18
C ALA A 45 31.80 -20.37 -46.73
N ALA A 46 32.86 -19.89 -47.36
CA ALA A 46 33.74 -18.83 -46.89
C ALA A 46 33.33 -17.40 -47.29
N ALA A 47 33.77 -16.47 -46.44
CA ALA A 47 34.05 -15.04 -46.61
C ALA A 47 33.72 -14.33 -47.94
N GLN A 48 32.97 -13.22 -47.83
CA GLN A 48 33.22 -11.99 -48.59
C GLN A 48 33.10 -10.77 -47.68
N VAL A 49 34.21 -10.01 -47.60
CA VAL A 49 34.28 -8.68 -46.99
C VAL A 49 33.76 -7.68 -48.03
N GLY A 50 32.50 -7.25 -47.85
CA GLY A 50 31.89 -6.18 -48.63
C GLY A 50 31.77 -4.92 -47.78
N LEU A 51 32.55 -3.91 -48.12
CA LEU A 51 32.43 -2.55 -47.60
C LEU A 51 31.07 -1.97 -48.07
N LEU A 52 30.07 -1.89 -47.19
CA LEU A 52 28.78 -1.27 -47.48
C LEU A 52 28.54 -0.09 -46.53
N LYS A 53 28.35 1.06 -47.18
CA LYS A 53 28.05 2.39 -46.63
C LYS A 53 27.08 2.33 -45.45
N THR A 54 27.48 2.97 -44.36
CA THR A 54 26.60 3.42 -43.29
C THR A 54 25.55 4.38 -43.86
N THR A 55 24.39 3.88 -44.26
CA THR A 55 23.19 4.71 -44.35
C THR A 55 22.58 4.77 -42.95
N SER A 56 23.03 5.76 -42.18
CA SER A 56 22.34 6.20 -40.98
C SER A 56 21.00 6.82 -41.39
N SER A 57 19.93 6.04 -41.26
CA SER A 57 18.62 6.58 -40.92
C SER A 57 18.00 5.68 -39.86
N ALA A 58 18.67 5.57 -38.70
CA ALA A 58 17.92 5.35 -37.49
C ALA A 58 17.07 6.62 -37.32
N ALA A 59 15.75 6.48 -37.52
CA ALA A 59 14.83 7.53 -37.12
C ALA A 59 15.17 7.90 -35.67
N ASP A 60 15.27 9.19 -35.40
CA ASP A 60 15.58 9.72 -34.08
C ASP A 60 14.55 9.14 -33.09
N PRO A 61 14.94 8.34 -32.07
CA PRO A 61 13.99 7.79 -31.09
C PRO A 61 13.19 8.88 -30.36
N ALA A 62 13.69 10.12 -30.39
CA ALA A 62 13.02 11.31 -29.88
C ALA A 62 11.73 11.69 -30.64
N ALA A 63 11.47 11.13 -31.82
CA ALA A 63 10.25 11.38 -32.61
C ALA A 63 9.17 10.29 -32.43
N ALA A 64 9.46 9.19 -31.73
CA ALA A 64 8.49 8.13 -31.45
C ALA A 64 7.70 8.45 -30.16
N ASN A 65 6.41 8.14 -30.17
CA ASN A 65 5.59 8.22 -28.94
C ASN A 65 6.26 7.41 -27.82
N PRO A 66 6.31 7.94 -26.59
CA PRO A 66 6.81 7.18 -25.45
C PRO A 66 5.90 5.98 -25.16
N TRP A 67 6.51 4.90 -24.65
CA TRP A 67 5.83 3.66 -24.28
C TRP A 67 5.86 3.41 -22.79
N ILE A 68 4.72 2.95 -22.27
CA ILE A 68 4.60 2.32 -20.95
C ILE A 68 4.44 0.81 -21.14
N VAL A 69 5.22 0.02 -20.42
CA VAL A 69 5.07 -1.45 -20.43
C VAL A 69 4.71 -1.94 -19.05
N SER A 70 3.63 -2.71 -18.88
CA SER A 70 3.38 -3.43 -17.62
C SER A 70 4.01 -4.81 -17.60
N LEU A 71 4.59 -5.16 -16.47
CA LEU A 71 4.98 -6.51 -16.08
C LEU A 71 4.33 -6.84 -14.74
N GLY A 72 4.03 -8.11 -14.49
CA GLY A 72 3.46 -8.50 -13.22
C GLY A 72 2.44 -9.61 -13.28
N ASP A 73 1.59 -9.65 -12.27
CA ASP A 73 0.53 -10.63 -12.10
C ASP A 73 -0.85 -10.15 -12.56
N SER A 74 -1.90 -10.77 -12.03
CA SER A 74 -3.29 -10.56 -12.41
C SER A 74 -3.78 -9.14 -12.17
N TYR A 75 -3.34 -8.47 -11.10
CA TYR A 75 -3.85 -7.14 -10.74
C TYR A 75 -3.49 -6.10 -11.80
N ILE A 76 -2.23 -6.08 -12.24
CA ILE A 76 -1.75 -5.18 -13.30
C ILE A 76 -2.03 -5.71 -14.72
N SER A 77 -2.27 -7.02 -14.89
CA SER A 77 -2.81 -7.54 -16.16
C SER A 77 -4.19 -6.97 -16.47
N GLY A 78 -4.95 -6.59 -15.45
CA GLY A 78 -6.30 -6.08 -15.61
C GLY A 78 -7.37 -7.16 -15.51
N GLU A 79 -7.08 -8.29 -14.87
CA GLU A 79 -8.04 -9.36 -14.63
C GLU A 79 -9.34 -8.80 -14.00
N ALA A 80 -10.49 -9.33 -14.44
CA ALA A 80 -11.85 -8.84 -14.13
C ALA A 80 -12.22 -7.47 -14.71
N GLY A 81 -11.30 -6.81 -15.41
CA GLY A 81 -11.50 -5.51 -16.05
C GLY A 81 -12.63 -5.45 -17.09
N ARG A 82 -13.22 -6.59 -17.45
CA ARG A 82 -14.42 -6.67 -18.31
C ARG A 82 -15.68 -6.10 -17.67
N TRP A 83 -15.83 -6.18 -16.35
CA TRP A 83 -17.10 -6.00 -15.66
C TRP A 83 -17.18 -4.64 -14.94
N ALA A 84 -18.20 -3.82 -15.18
CA ALA A 84 -18.42 -2.54 -14.50
C ALA A 84 -19.46 -2.69 -13.38
N GLY A 85 -18.99 -2.90 -12.15
CA GLY A 85 -19.84 -3.22 -11.01
C GLY A 85 -20.21 -4.71 -10.93
N ASN A 86 -21.11 -5.03 -10.00
CA ASN A 86 -21.56 -6.40 -9.73
C ASN A 86 -23.08 -6.51 -9.82
N THR A 87 -23.57 -7.70 -10.19
CA THR A 87 -25.01 -8.02 -10.20
C THR A 87 -25.22 -9.53 -10.04
N ASN A 88 -26.33 -9.90 -9.41
CA ASN A 88 -26.85 -11.28 -9.42
C ASN A 88 -27.93 -11.50 -10.49
N ARG A 89 -28.21 -10.49 -11.33
CA ARG A 89 -29.08 -10.61 -12.51
C ARG A 89 -28.24 -11.03 -13.74
N SER A 90 -28.54 -10.46 -14.91
CA SER A 90 -27.80 -10.79 -16.13
C SER A 90 -26.42 -10.14 -16.15
N SER A 91 -25.38 -10.93 -16.44
CA SER A 91 -24.01 -10.41 -16.67
C SER A 91 -23.93 -9.31 -17.74
N THR A 92 -24.89 -9.26 -18.68
CA THR A 92 -24.97 -8.20 -19.69
C THR A 92 -25.18 -6.80 -19.10
N GLU A 93 -25.69 -6.71 -17.87
CA GLU A 93 -25.95 -5.44 -17.18
C GLU A 93 -24.67 -4.79 -16.65
N THR A 94 -23.58 -5.55 -16.50
CA THR A 94 -22.25 -5.12 -16.06
C THR A 94 -21.16 -5.35 -17.11
N ASP A 95 -21.43 -6.02 -18.24
CA ASP A 95 -20.44 -6.26 -19.30
C ASP A 95 -20.03 -4.94 -19.99
N ALA A 96 -18.82 -4.46 -19.72
CA ALA A 96 -18.32 -3.18 -20.24
C ALA A 96 -17.52 -3.35 -21.53
N LEU A 97 -16.74 -4.43 -21.64
CA LEU A 97 -15.80 -4.67 -22.73
C LEU A 97 -16.21 -5.81 -23.68
N GLY A 98 -17.22 -6.60 -23.31
CA GLY A 98 -17.68 -7.74 -24.10
C GLY A 98 -16.69 -8.91 -24.12
N PRO A 99 -16.92 -9.92 -24.98
CA PRO A 99 -16.11 -11.15 -25.02
C PRO A 99 -14.66 -10.94 -25.49
N THR A 100 -14.34 -9.77 -26.05
CA THR A 100 -12.98 -9.44 -26.52
C THR A 100 -12.15 -8.69 -25.49
N ALA A 101 -12.62 -8.61 -24.23
CA ALA A 101 -12.00 -7.84 -23.17
C ALA A 101 -10.50 -8.14 -23.00
N TYR A 102 -10.13 -9.41 -23.16
CA TYR A 102 -8.77 -9.93 -22.95
C TYR A 102 -8.02 -10.24 -24.25
N TYR A 103 -8.56 -9.91 -25.42
CA TYR A 103 -7.85 -10.17 -26.69
C TYR A 103 -6.70 -9.17 -26.84
N ASP A 104 -5.47 -9.67 -26.73
CA ASP A 104 -4.23 -8.90 -26.75
C ASP A 104 -3.23 -9.36 -27.83
N ASN A 105 -3.55 -10.42 -28.58
CA ASN A 105 -2.73 -10.81 -29.72
C ASN A 105 -2.81 -9.76 -30.86
N PRO A 106 -1.82 -9.67 -31.77
CA PRO A 106 -1.78 -8.62 -32.80
C PRO A 106 -3.01 -8.56 -33.73
N THR A 107 -3.72 -9.67 -33.92
CA THR A 107 -4.93 -9.74 -34.75
C THR A 107 -6.22 -9.48 -33.96
N ASN A 108 -6.14 -9.28 -32.65
CA ASN A 108 -7.27 -9.10 -31.74
C ASN A 108 -8.34 -10.22 -31.88
N THR A 109 -7.89 -11.47 -31.93
CA THR A 109 -8.72 -12.67 -32.06
C THR A 109 -8.63 -13.61 -30.87
N GLY A 110 -7.77 -13.33 -29.91
CA GLY A 110 -7.55 -14.16 -28.73
C GLY A 110 -6.46 -13.61 -27.83
N GLU A 111 -6.23 -14.31 -26.72
CA GLU A 111 -5.10 -14.05 -25.83
C GLU A 111 -3.79 -14.54 -26.47
N LEU A 112 -2.72 -13.75 -26.39
CA LEU A 112 -1.38 -14.11 -26.85
C LEU A 112 -0.81 -15.28 -26.04
N ILE A 113 -1.03 -15.23 -24.73
CA ILE A 113 -0.79 -16.34 -23.80
C ILE A 113 -2.14 -16.60 -23.12
N PRO A 114 -2.76 -17.78 -23.31
CA PRO A 114 -4.05 -18.09 -22.73
C PRO A 114 -4.12 -17.86 -21.22
N PHE A 115 -5.24 -17.30 -20.76
CA PHE A 115 -5.52 -17.01 -19.34
C PHE A 115 -4.51 -16.06 -18.66
N CYS A 116 -3.88 -15.17 -19.44
CA CYS A 116 -3.16 -14.04 -18.86
C CYS A 116 -4.08 -12.87 -18.55
N HIS A 117 -5.29 -12.83 -19.14
CA HIS A 117 -6.34 -11.87 -18.83
C HIS A 117 -5.91 -10.40 -18.92
N ARG A 118 -5.14 -10.08 -19.97
CA ARG A 118 -4.68 -8.72 -20.26
C ARG A 118 -5.84 -7.85 -20.75
N SER A 119 -6.49 -7.15 -19.82
CA SER A 119 -7.71 -6.39 -20.14
C SER A 119 -7.42 -5.09 -20.88
N LYS A 120 -8.28 -4.74 -21.82
CA LYS A 120 -8.32 -3.41 -22.46
C LYS A 120 -8.62 -2.26 -21.48
N SER A 121 -9.12 -2.57 -20.28
CA SER A 121 -9.30 -1.60 -19.20
C SER A 121 -8.07 -1.45 -18.30
N ALA A 122 -7.01 -2.25 -18.46
CA ALA A 122 -5.84 -2.23 -17.57
C ALA A 122 -5.28 -0.81 -17.34
N GLU A 123 -4.72 -0.61 -16.16
CA GLU A 123 -4.29 0.70 -15.63
C GLU A 123 -3.21 1.40 -16.48
N ILE A 124 -2.42 0.65 -17.24
CA ILE A 124 -1.32 1.20 -18.06
C ILE A 124 -1.79 1.90 -19.34
N HIS A 125 -3.04 1.72 -19.76
CA HIS A 125 -3.60 2.32 -20.97
C HIS A 125 -4.00 3.79 -20.74
N ILE A 126 -3.04 4.65 -20.37
CA ILE A 126 -3.30 6.04 -19.93
C ILE A 126 -3.67 7.00 -21.06
N GLY A 127 -3.36 6.66 -22.32
CA GLY A 127 -3.61 7.48 -23.51
C GLY A 127 -2.78 8.78 -23.53
N GLY A 128 -3.29 9.82 -24.20
CA GLY A 128 -2.69 11.16 -24.18
C GLY A 128 -1.36 11.28 -24.94
N GLY A 129 -1.17 10.50 -26.00
CA GLY A 129 0.08 10.48 -26.79
C GLY A 129 1.15 9.53 -26.24
N VAL A 130 0.79 8.70 -25.25
CA VAL A 130 1.63 7.64 -24.70
C VAL A 130 1.06 6.29 -25.13
N ASP A 131 1.88 5.49 -25.79
CA ASP A 131 1.53 4.13 -26.19
C ASP A 131 1.78 3.15 -25.04
N SER A 132 1.17 1.97 -25.09
CA SER A 132 1.25 1.04 -23.97
C SER A 132 1.19 -0.42 -24.39
N LEU A 133 1.97 -1.27 -23.70
CA LEU A 133 2.01 -2.71 -23.89
C LEU A 133 1.83 -3.44 -22.56
N ASN A 134 0.90 -4.39 -22.51
CA ASN A 134 0.69 -5.22 -21.33
C ASN A 134 1.36 -6.59 -21.50
N LEU A 135 2.44 -6.83 -20.76
CA LEU A 135 3.13 -8.12 -20.72
C LEU A 135 2.86 -8.93 -19.44
N ALA A 136 2.14 -8.34 -18.48
CA ALA A 136 1.73 -8.99 -17.23
C ALA A 136 0.82 -10.19 -17.51
N CYS A 137 0.69 -11.10 -16.55
CA CYS A 137 -0.11 -12.30 -16.74
C CYS A 137 -0.77 -12.76 -15.44
N SER A 138 -2.08 -12.99 -15.48
CA SER A 138 -2.80 -13.62 -14.37
C SER A 138 -2.18 -14.97 -13.97
N GLY A 139 -1.94 -15.12 -12.67
CA GLY A 139 -1.25 -16.26 -12.06
C GLY A 139 0.27 -16.22 -12.10
N ALA A 140 0.89 -15.18 -12.68
CA ALA A 140 2.34 -15.05 -12.71
C ALA A 140 2.93 -14.91 -11.30
N ARG A 141 4.08 -15.56 -11.10
CA ARG A 141 4.98 -15.36 -9.95
C ARG A 141 6.23 -14.62 -10.42
N THR A 142 7.14 -14.28 -9.51
CA THR A 142 8.46 -13.75 -9.90
C THR A 142 9.23 -14.67 -10.85
N SER A 143 8.99 -15.98 -10.79
CA SER A 143 9.60 -17.01 -11.65
C SER A 143 8.58 -17.67 -12.60
N THR A 144 9.04 -18.02 -13.79
CA THR A 144 8.24 -18.70 -14.82
C THR A 144 7.94 -20.14 -14.43
N PHE A 145 6.69 -20.58 -14.64
CA PHE A 145 6.26 -21.94 -14.40
C PHE A 145 5.09 -22.34 -15.32
N THR A 146 4.71 -23.62 -15.27
CA THR A 146 3.44 -24.13 -15.82
C THR A 146 2.60 -24.60 -14.64
N ASP A 147 1.35 -24.15 -14.56
CA ASP A 147 0.49 -24.48 -13.44
C ASP A 147 -0.06 -25.92 -13.52
N SER A 148 -0.93 -26.28 -12.57
CA SER A 148 -1.49 -27.63 -12.48
C SER A 148 -2.46 -27.98 -13.61
N ASP A 149 -3.02 -26.97 -14.28
CA ASP A 149 -3.94 -27.14 -15.40
C ASP A 149 -3.19 -27.19 -16.75
N GLY A 150 -1.88 -26.96 -16.72
CA GLY A 150 -0.99 -27.02 -17.87
C GLY A 150 -0.78 -25.66 -18.55
N ASP A 151 -1.27 -24.58 -17.94
CA ASP A 151 -1.16 -23.25 -18.50
C ASP A 151 0.21 -22.62 -18.17
N PHE A 152 0.82 -22.03 -19.18
CA PHE A 152 2.12 -21.36 -19.04
C PHE A 152 1.97 -20.00 -18.37
N LYS A 153 2.71 -19.78 -17.28
CA LYS A 153 2.72 -18.54 -16.51
C LYS A 153 4.12 -17.91 -16.56
N PRO A 154 4.32 -16.84 -17.35
CA PRO A 154 5.61 -16.18 -17.49
C PRO A 154 5.92 -15.36 -16.23
N GLY A 155 7.07 -15.61 -15.60
CA GLY A 155 7.57 -14.78 -14.51
C GLY A 155 8.42 -13.62 -15.00
N LEU A 156 8.92 -12.80 -14.08
CA LEU A 156 9.81 -11.67 -14.39
C LEU A 156 11.26 -12.14 -14.52
N ASP A 157 11.47 -13.10 -15.42
CA ASP A 157 12.74 -13.72 -15.72
C ASP A 157 13.00 -13.81 -17.24
N PHE A 158 14.13 -14.42 -17.59
CA PHE A 158 14.57 -14.60 -18.97
C PHE A 158 14.29 -16.02 -19.49
N TYR A 159 13.23 -16.69 -18.98
CA TYR A 159 12.83 -18.00 -19.51
C TYR A 159 12.69 -17.95 -21.03
N ASN A 160 13.20 -18.97 -21.73
CA ASN A 160 13.13 -19.07 -23.19
C ASN A 160 13.18 -20.53 -23.62
N SER A 161 12.03 -21.17 -23.80
CA SER A 161 11.94 -22.55 -24.23
C SER A 161 10.60 -22.84 -24.89
N GLY A 162 10.59 -23.67 -25.92
CA GLY A 162 9.34 -24.13 -26.56
C GLY A 162 8.47 -23.01 -27.15
N GLY A 163 9.04 -21.85 -27.48
CA GLY A 163 8.29 -20.67 -27.93
C GLY A 163 7.70 -19.82 -26.81
N HIS A 164 7.90 -20.21 -25.55
CA HIS A 164 7.49 -19.45 -24.38
C HIS A 164 8.63 -18.60 -23.83
N GLN A 165 8.30 -17.38 -23.42
CA GLN A 165 9.25 -16.41 -22.88
C GLN A 165 8.79 -15.90 -21.52
N GLY A 166 9.75 -15.66 -20.62
CA GLY A 166 9.52 -14.87 -19.41
C GLY A 166 9.29 -13.39 -19.73
N GLN A 167 8.64 -12.67 -18.84
CA GLN A 167 8.24 -11.27 -19.03
C GLN A 167 9.43 -10.33 -19.22
N ALA A 168 10.57 -10.57 -18.55
CA ALA A 168 11.75 -9.74 -18.71
C ALA A 168 12.37 -9.92 -20.11
N LEU A 169 12.36 -11.13 -20.66
CA LEU A 169 12.79 -11.35 -22.05
C LEU A 169 11.82 -10.73 -23.07
N MET A 170 10.51 -10.80 -22.81
CA MET A 170 9.52 -10.11 -23.65
C MET A 170 9.74 -8.60 -23.64
N LEU A 171 10.01 -7.99 -22.48
CA LEU A 171 10.36 -6.58 -22.35
C LEU A 171 11.66 -6.25 -23.12
N GLU A 172 12.72 -7.05 -22.95
CA GLU A 172 13.99 -6.86 -23.66
C GLU A 172 13.77 -6.80 -25.18
N ASN A 173 12.99 -7.74 -25.72
CA ASN A 173 12.71 -7.82 -27.15
C ASN A 173 11.90 -6.62 -27.64
N PHE A 174 10.93 -6.17 -26.86
CA PHE A 174 10.10 -5.01 -27.20
C PHE A 174 10.88 -3.69 -27.16
N ALA A 175 11.66 -3.47 -26.08
CA ALA A 175 12.37 -2.23 -25.85
C ALA A 175 13.48 -1.97 -26.88
N LYS A 176 14.03 -3.00 -27.53
CA LYS A 176 15.03 -2.85 -28.61
C LYS A 176 14.56 -1.98 -29.78
N THR A 177 13.25 -1.83 -29.98
CA THR A 177 12.67 -1.11 -31.13
C THR A 177 11.66 -0.03 -30.75
N HIS A 178 11.41 0.20 -29.46
CA HIS A 178 10.41 1.17 -28.97
C HIS A 178 10.98 2.03 -27.87
N HIS A 179 10.59 3.30 -27.79
CA HIS A 179 11.01 4.27 -26.78
C HIS A 179 10.27 4.08 -25.45
N VAL A 180 10.74 3.18 -24.59
CA VAL A 180 10.10 2.88 -23.30
C VAL A 180 10.57 3.87 -22.22
N THR A 181 9.65 4.66 -21.67
CA THR A 181 9.96 5.66 -20.62
C THR A 181 9.52 5.22 -19.23
N MET A 182 8.60 4.26 -19.14
CA MET A 182 8.15 3.70 -17.86
C MET A 182 7.86 2.20 -17.98
N VAL A 183 8.30 1.43 -16.98
CA VAL A 183 7.90 0.04 -16.79
C VAL A 183 7.10 -0.06 -15.49
N ALA A 184 5.80 -0.32 -15.59
CA ALA A 184 4.94 -0.52 -14.43
C ALA A 184 5.02 -1.97 -13.97
N VAL A 185 5.22 -2.20 -12.67
CA VAL A 185 5.44 -3.53 -12.09
C VAL A 185 4.55 -3.72 -10.88
N SER A 186 3.79 -4.81 -10.85
CA SER A 186 3.08 -5.30 -9.65
C SER A 186 3.24 -6.82 -9.57
N ILE A 187 3.98 -7.31 -8.58
CA ILE A 187 4.37 -8.72 -8.51
C ILE A 187 4.70 -9.14 -7.08
N GLY A 188 4.17 -10.29 -6.67
CA GLY A 188 4.51 -10.90 -5.38
C GLY A 188 3.32 -11.54 -4.68
N GLY A 189 2.09 -11.11 -4.98
CA GLY A 189 0.88 -11.69 -4.36
C GLY A 189 0.80 -13.21 -4.55
N ASN A 190 1.15 -13.69 -5.75
CA ASN A 190 1.20 -15.12 -6.05
C ASN A 190 2.39 -15.86 -5.43
N ASP A 191 3.48 -15.16 -5.09
CA ASP A 191 4.62 -15.72 -4.35
C ASP A 191 4.28 -15.90 -2.86
N PHE A 192 3.41 -15.03 -2.30
CA PHE A 192 2.77 -15.26 -0.99
C PHE A 192 1.71 -16.37 -1.02
N GLY A 193 1.16 -16.68 -2.20
CA GLY A 193 0.09 -17.66 -2.37
C GLY A 193 -1.29 -17.11 -1.99
N PHE A 194 -1.56 -15.84 -2.31
CA PHE A 194 -2.78 -15.14 -1.91
C PHE A 194 -4.08 -15.84 -2.35
N GLY A 195 -4.09 -16.48 -3.53
CA GLY A 195 -5.23 -17.28 -3.98
C GLY A 195 -5.56 -18.46 -3.06
N ASP A 196 -4.56 -19.13 -2.49
CA ASP A 196 -4.76 -20.20 -1.51
C ASP A 196 -5.33 -19.65 -0.20
N ILE A 197 -4.86 -18.47 0.23
CA ILE A 197 -5.34 -17.79 1.44
C ILE A 197 -6.81 -17.40 1.30
N VAL A 198 -7.17 -16.75 0.19
CA VAL A 198 -8.57 -16.39 -0.11
C VAL A 198 -9.45 -17.63 -0.12
N THR A 199 -8.98 -18.72 -0.75
CA THR A 199 -9.70 -19.99 -0.77
C THR A 199 -9.94 -20.53 0.64
N ALA A 200 -8.90 -20.56 1.49
CA ALA A 200 -9.02 -21.02 2.88
C ALA A 200 -10.02 -20.19 3.68
N CYS A 201 -9.96 -18.85 3.58
CA CYS A 201 -10.90 -17.97 4.29
C CYS A 201 -12.36 -18.13 3.84
N VAL A 202 -12.59 -18.33 2.54
CA VAL A 202 -13.93 -18.59 2.02
C VAL A 202 -14.43 -19.97 2.41
N GLU A 203 -13.57 -21.00 2.38
CA GLU A 203 -13.91 -22.34 2.84
C GLU A 203 -14.25 -22.36 4.33
N ASP A 204 -13.43 -21.73 5.18
CA ASP A 204 -13.70 -21.63 6.63
C ASP A 204 -15.00 -20.89 6.94
N PHE A 205 -15.31 -19.82 6.19
CA PHE A 205 -16.60 -19.13 6.28
C PHE A 205 -17.78 -20.05 5.91
N LEU A 206 -17.64 -20.83 4.84
CA LEU A 206 -18.70 -21.73 4.35
C LEU A 206 -18.87 -22.99 5.21
N GLU A 207 -17.78 -23.53 5.78
CA GLU A 207 -17.80 -24.73 6.63
C GLU A 207 -18.21 -24.42 8.09
N SER A 208 -18.21 -23.15 8.49
CA SER A 208 -18.65 -22.71 9.81
C SER A 208 -20.15 -22.96 10.05
N THR A 209 -20.52 -23.22 11.31
CA THR A 209 -21.89 -23.49 11.77
C THR A 209 -22.25 -22.61 12.97
N PRO A 210 -23.53 -22.48 13.37
CA PRO A 210 -23.92 -21.66 14.51
C PRO A 210 -23.25 -22.01 15.85
N ILE A 211 -22.69 -23.22 15.99
CA ILE A 211 -22.04 -23.70 17.22
C ILE A 211 -20.51 -23.81 17.09
N ARG A 212 -19.95 -23.57 15.90
CA ARG A 212 -18.52 -23.68 15.62
C ARG A 212 -18.14 -22.77 14.46
N THR A 213 -17.32 -21.78 14.75
CA THR A 213 -16.73 -20.88 13.76
C THR A 213 -15.29 -21.30 13.46
N TYR A 214 -14.92 -21.27 12.18
CA TYR A 214 -13.55 -21.44 11.70
C TYR A 214 -13.07 -20.10 11.16
N TYR A 215 -11.85 -19.70 11.54
CA TYR A 215 -11.21 -18.47 11.10
C TYR A 215 -9.90 -18.83 10.40
N CYS A 216 -9.70 -18.34 9.19
CA CYS A 216 -8.46 -18.60 8.46
C CYS A 216 -7.26 -17.89 9.11
N LYS A 217 -7.48 -16.78 9.82
CA LYS A 217 -6.41 -16.12 10.61
C LYS A 217 -5.85 -16.99 11.74
N ASP A 218 -6.55 -18.06 12.12
CA ASP A 218 -6.09 -19.01 13.13
C ASP A 218 -5.36 -20.21 12.50
N ASP A 219 -5.35 -20.34 11.17
CA ASP A 219 -4.65 -21.41 10.45
C ASP A 219 -3.15 -21.09 10.32
N PRO A 220 -2.24 -21.95 10.85
CA PRO A 220 -0.80 -21.83 10.64
C PRO A 220 -0.36 -21.82 9.17
N ALA A 221 -1.10 -22.48 8.27
CA ALA A 221 -0.81 -22.50 6.84
C ALA A 221 -1.07 -21.13 6.17
N VAL A 222 -2.00 -20.35 6.72
CA VAL A 222 -2.34 -18.98 6.28
C VAL A 222 -1.38 -17.98 6.92
N THR A 223 -1.30 -17.97 8.25
CA THR A 223 -0.44 -17.03 8.99
C THR A 223 1.04 -17.24 8.70
N GLY A 224 1.48 -18.47 8.43
CA GLY A 224 2.85 -18.80 8.06
C GLY A 224 3.34 -18.12 6.77
N ARG A 225 2.43 -17.78 5.84
CA ARG A 225 2.74 -17.02 4.63
C ARG A 225 3.26 -15.62 4.95
N PHE A 226 2.88 -15.06 6.09
CA PHE A 226 3.28 -13.73 6.55
C PHE A 226 4.31 -13.78 7.68
N SER A 227 4.94 -14.94 7.92
CA SER A 227 6.05 -15.03 8.85
C SER A 227 7.23 -14.16 8.39
N PRO A 228 8.04 -13.59 9.31
CA PRO A 228 9.19 -12.77 8.93
C PRO A 228 10.15 -13.46 7.95
N ALA A 229 10.33 -14.78 8.08
CA ALA A 229 11.16 -15.57 7.18
C ALA A 229 10.58 -15.65 5.76
N ASN A 230 9.26 -15.89 5.63
CA ASN A 230 8.63 -15.96 4.31
C ASN A 230 8.54 -14.57 3.65
N VAL A 231 8.23 -13.52 4.42
CA VAL A 231 8.26 -12.13 3.94
C VAL A 231 9.64 -11.81 3.38
N ALA A 232 10.72 -12.10 4.12
CA ALA A 232 12.08 -11.86 3.65
C ALA A 232 12.46 -12.67 2.38
N LEU A 233 11.95 -13.90 2.26
CA LEU A 233 12.14 -14.73 1.07
C LEU A 233 11.45 -14.11 -0.15
N VAL A 234 10.17 -13.78 -0.03
CA VAL A 234 9.39 -13.17 -1.13
C VAL A 234 9.98 -11.81 -1.52
N THR A 235 10.36 -10.97 -0.55
CA THR A 235 11.10 -9.72 -0.82
C THR A 235 12.35 -9.96 -1.66
N SER A 236 13.09 -11.05 -1.39
CA SER A 236 14.31 -11.39 -2.15
C SER A 236 13.99 -11.81 -3.58
N HIS A 237 12.89 -12.55 -3.79
CA HIS A 237 12.42 -12.90 -5.12
C HIS A 237 11.99 -11.67 -5.92
N ILE A 238 11.22 -10.75 -5.31
CA ILE A 238 10.80 -9.50 -5.94
C ILE A 238 12.03 -8.63 -6.25
N THR A 239 13.01 -8.58 -5.35
CA THR A 239 14.29 -7.87 -5.59
C THR A 239 14.96 -8.39 -6.86
N GLN A 240 15.05 -9.71 -7.03
CA GLN A 240 15.63 -10.33 -8.22
C GLN A 240 14.80 -10.05 -9.48
N ALA A 241 13.47 -10.05 -9.40
CA ALA A 241 12.59 -9.68 -10.50
C ALA A 241 12.85 -8.23 -10.97
N LEU A 242 12.95 -7.27 -10.05
CA LEU A 242 13.27 -5.87 -10.35
C LEU A 242 14.65 -5.72 -11.02
N LEU A 243 15.65 -6.46 -10.53
CA LEU A 243 16.97 -6.52 -11.16
C LEU A 243 16.92 -7.12 -12.58
N ASN A 244 16.05 -8.10 -12.83
CA ASN A 244 15.84 -8.66 -14.17
C ASN A 244 15.18 -7.65 -15.12
N VAL A 245 14.21 -6.87 -14.65
CA VAL A 245 13.60 -5.77 -15.42
C VAL A 245 14.69 -4.77 -15.83
N ARG A 246 15.51 -4.35 -14.88
CA ARG A 246 16.64 -3.45 -15.17
C ARG A 246 17.63 -4.05 -16.16
N LEU A 247 17.95 -5.33 -16.04
CA LEU A 247 18.82 -6.04 -16.97
C LEU A 247 18.23 -6.13 -18.39
N ALA A 248 16.92 -6.35 -18.52
CA ALA A 248 16.23 -6.39 -19.81
C ALA A 248 16.33 -5.04 -20.53
N MET A 249 16.08 -3.95 -19.80
CA MET A 249 16.21 -2.58 -20.31
C MET A 249 17.66 -2.26 -20.70
N ALA A 250 18.64 -2.61 -19.85
CA ALA A 250 20.05 -2.41 -20.16
C ALA A 250 20.48 -3.18 -21.42
N ARG A 251 20.03 -4.42 -21.61
CA ARG A 251 20.30 -5.23 -22.81
C ARG A 251 19.60 -4.69 -24.06
N ALA A 252 18.50 -3.97 -23.90
CA ALA A 252 17.83 -3.24 -24.96
C ALA A 252 18.47 -1.88 -25.28
N GLY A 253 19.49 -1.45 -24.52
CA GLY A 253 20.24 -0.21 -24.76
C GLY A 253 19.79 0.99 -23.91
N TYR A 254 18.98 0.77 -22.88
CA TYR A 254 18.47 1.83 -22.00
C TYR A 254 19.42 2.06 -20.81
N PRO A 255 19.98 3.27 -20.64
CA PRO A 255 20.56 3.65 -19.36
C PRO A 255 19.47 3.77 -18.29
N ASP A 256 19.81 3.50 -17.03
CA ASP A 256 18.85 3.56 -15.90
C ASP A 256 18.19 4.95 -15.75
N SER A 257 18.82 6.01 -16.26
CA SER A 257 18.29 7.37 -16.25
C SER A 257 17.23 7.68 -17.31
N SER A 258 17.06 6.84 -18.34
CA SER A 258 16.14 7.11 -19.46
C SER A 258 14.74 6.54 -19.27
N TYR A 259 14.51 5.77 -18.20
CA TYR A 259 13.20 5.21 -17.87
C TYR A 259 13.03 5.09 -16.35
N LYS A 260 11.78 5.00 -15.89
CA LYS A 260 11.45 4.70 -14.50
C LYS A 260 10.76 3.35 -14.37
N ILE A 261 11.01 2.65 -13.26
CA ILE A 261 10.22 1.50 -12.85
C ILE A 261 9.17 2.00 -11.86
N LEU A 262 7.89 1.94 -12.21
CA LEU A 262 6.79 2.26 -11.30
C LEU A 262 6.37 0.96 -10.61
N LEU A 263 6.85 0.75 -9.39
CA LEU A 263 6.49 -0.41 -8.57
C LEU A 263 5.21 -0.10 -7.80
N GLN A 264 4.18 -0.91 -8.02
CA GLN A 264 2.85 -0.77 -7.45
C GLN A 264 2.53 -1.95 -6.53
N ASP A 265 1.94 -1.68 -5.37
CA ASP A 265 1.40 -2.71 -4.47
C ASP A 265 -0.03 -3.13 -4.84
N TYR A 266 -0.81 -3.67 -3.90
CA TYR A 266 -2.19 -4.16 -4.15
C TYR A 266 -3.23 -3.34 -3.41
N PRO A 267 -4.42 -3.10 -4.01
CA PRO A 267 -5.51 -2.42 -3.35
C PRO A 267 -6.23 -3.36 -2.40
N ALA A 268 -6.73 -2.85 -1.26
CA ALA A 268 -7.57 -3.63 -0.36
C ALA A 268 -8.92 -3.99 -1.02
N PRO A 269 -9.20 -5.29 -1.29
CA PRO A 269 -10.38 -5.66 -2.08
C PRO A 269 -11.67 -5.72 -1.24
N LEU A 270 -11.54 -5.84 0.09
CA LEU A 270 -12.63 -5.95 1.06
C LEU A 270 -12.54 -4.88 2.16
N PRO A 271 -13.67 -4.42 2.72
CA PRO A 271 -13.67 -3.48 3.82
C PRO A 271 -13.32 -4.15 5.16
N TYR A 272 -13.05 -3.35 6.18
CA TYR A 272 -13.07 -3.81 7.57
C TYR A 272 -14.41 -4.45 7.93
N GLY A 273 -14.40 -5.40 8.87
CA GLY A 273 -15.56 -6.14 9.36
C GLY A 273 -16.74 -5.25 9.73
N SER A 274 -16.45 -4.08 10.34
CA SER A 274 -17.44 -3.07 10.74
C SER A 274 -18.15 -2.38 9.57
N ALA A 275 -17.56 -2.40 8.38
CA ALA A 275 -18.05 -1.73 7.18
C ALA A 275 -18.67 -2.69 6.14
N PHE A 276 -18.78 -3.98 6.46
CA PHE A 276 -19.53 -4.94 5.64
C PHE A 276 -21.02 -4.61 5.63
N ARG A 277 -21.61 -4.71 4.46
CA ARG A 277 -23.05 -4.54 4.23
C ARG A 277 -23.87 -5.76 4.62
N TYR A 278 -23.31 -6.95 4.43
CA TYR A 278 -23.95 -8.21 4.79
C TYR A 278 -23.44 -8.70 6.15
N SER A 279 -24.35 -9.16 7.01
CA SER A 279 -24.00 -9.79 8.28
C SER A 279 -23.11 -11.02 8.06
N GLN A 280 -22.21 -11.30 9.01
CA GLN A 280 -21.47 -12.56 9.06
C GLN A 280 -22.32 -13.72 9.62
N SER A 281 -23.54 -13.44 10.07
CA SER A 281 -24.50 -14.47 10.49
C SER A 281 -25.22 -15.06 9.27
N GLY A 282 -25.08 -16.37 9.09
CA GLY A 282 -25.59 -17.08 7.91
C GLY A 282 -24.72 -16.86 6.67
N TYR A 283 -25.23 -17.24 5.50
CA TYR A 283 -24.43 -17.30 4.27
C TYR A 283 -24.73 -16.21 3.24
N THR A 284 -25.60 -15.24 3.54
CA THR A 284 -25.99 -14.17 2.58
C THR A 284 -24.79 -13.35 2.10
N ARG A 285 -23.79 -13.17 2.97
CA ARG A 285 -22.51 -12.55 2.62
C ARG A 285 -21.84 -13.24 1.42
N GLN A 286 -21.88 -14.57 1.33
CA GLN A 286 -21.39 -15.28 0.15
C GLN A 286 -22.45 -15.47 -0.92
N SER A 287 -23.66 -15.92 -0.56
CA SER A 287 -24.68 -16.32 -1.54
C SER A 287 -25.27 -15.16 -2.33
N THR A 288 -25.26 -13.96 -1.76
CA THR A 288 -25.74 -12.73 -2.41
C THR A 288 -24.57 -11.80 -2.71
N GLY A 289 -23.75 -11.51 -1.70
CA GLY A 289 -22.65 -10.55 -1.82
C GLY A 289 -21.45 -11.07 -2.60
N GLY A 290 -21.18 -12.39 -2.54
CA GLY A 290 -19.95 -12.96 -3.07
C GLY A 290 -18.70 -12.54 -2.30
N CYS A 291 -18.79 -12.39 -0.98
CA CYS A 291 -17.69 -11.89 -0.14
C CYS A 291 -17.61 -12.62 1.21
N GLY A 292 -17.88 -13.92 1.20
CA GLY A 292 -17.94 -14.76 2.39
C GLY A 292 -16.60 -14.91 3.08
N MET A 293 -16.31 -14.01 4.01
CA MET A 293 -15.20 -14.07 4.95
C MET A 293 -15.68 -13.54 6.30
N TRP A 294 -15.08 -13.99 7.41
CA TRP A 294 -15.40 -13.46 8.73
C TRP A 294 -14.85 -12.04 8.93
N ASN A 295 -15.48 -11.27 9.82
CA ASN A 295 -14.97 -9.95 10.20
C ASN A 295 -13.54 -10.06 10.76
N ASP A 296 -13.29 -11.02 11.65
CA ASP A 296 -11.95 -11.17 12.24
C ASP A 296 -10.89 -11.56 11.19
N ASP A 297 -11.27 -12.34 10.16
CA ASP A 297 -10.38 -12.72 9.06
C ASP A 297 -10.01 -11.52 8.19
N VAL A 298 -11.00 -10.71 7.78
CA VAL A 298 -10.73 -9.53 6.94
C VAL A 298 -10.00 -8.44 7.71
N ASP A 299 -10.28 -8.26 9.00
CA ASP A 299 -9.60 -7.30 9.85
C ASP A 299 -8.13 -7.71 10.01
N TRP A 300 -7.86 -9.00 10.26
CA TRP A 300 -6.49 -9.52 10.24
C TRP A 300 -5.81 -9.31 8.88
N ALA A 301 -6.50 -9.58 7.77
CA ALA A 301 -5.93 -9.43 6.44
C ALA A 301 -5.53 -7.97 6.15
N LEU A 302 -6.39 -7.00 6.47
CA LEU A 302 -6.12 -5.58 6.27
C LEU A 302 -5.05 -5.02 7.23
N ASN A 303 -4.94 -5.59 8.43
CA ASN A 303 -4.03 -5.08 9.46
C ASN A 303 -2.66 -5.74 9.46
N THR A 304 -2.56 -6.95 8.91
CA THR A 304 -1.36 -7.78 8.98
C THR A 304 -0.94 -8.28 7.60
N ALA A 305 -1.80 -9.03 6.93
CA ALA A 305 -1.43 -9.71 5.68
C ALA A 305 -1.06 -8.72 4.58
N MET A 306 -1.95 -7.78 4.25
CA MET A 306 -1.74 -6.82 3.16
C MET A 306 -0.57 -5.86 3.44
N PRO A 307 -0.43 -5.27 4.64
CA PRO A 307 0.75 -4.47 4.97
C PRO A 307 2.07 -5.21 4.77
N HIS A 308 2.14 -6.50 5.11
CA HIS A 308 3.35 -7.30 4.84
C HIS A 308 3.63 -7.52 3.35
N VAL A 309 2.61 -7.61 2.50
CA VAL A 309 2.78 -7.71 1.05
C VAL A 309 3.32 -6.39 0.49
N SER A 310 2.67 -5.26 0.78
CA SER A 310 3.10 -3.94 0.32
C SER A 310 4.53 -3.62 0.79
N ALA A 311 4.84 -3.93 2.04
CA ALA A 311 6.20 -3.75 2.56
C ALA A 311 7.21 -4.66 1.87
N ALA A 312 6.86 -5.92 1.55
CA ALA A 312 7.77 -6.80 0.82
C ALA A 312 8.12 -6.26 -0.57
N GLU A 313 7.17 -5.65 -1.27
CA GLU A 313 7.39 -4.99 -2.57
C GLU A 313 8.26 -3.73 -2.41
N PHE A 314 7.92 -2.84 -1.48
CA PHE A 314 8.64 -1.58 -1.30
C PHE A 314 10.01 -1.73 -0.64
N ASP A 315 10.22 -2.75 0.19
CA ASP A 315 11.53 -3.18 0.66
C ASP A 315 12.37 -3.77 -0.46
N ALA A 316 11.76 -4.53 -1.39
CA ALA A 316 12.48 -5.08 -2.53
C ALA A 316 13.04 -3.97 -3.43
N ALA A 317 12.28 -2.89 -3.62
CA ALA A 317 12.78 -1.68 -4.29
C ALA A 317 14.02 -1.11 -3.57
N ALA A 318 13.96 -0.94 -2.24
CA ALA A 318 15.11 -0.44 -1.48
C ALA A 318 16.33 -1.37 -1.56
N ARG A 319 16.13 -2.68 -1.41
CA ARG A 319 17.19 -3.71 -1.47
C ARG A 319 17.81 -3.85 -2.85
N SER A 320 17.07 -3.56 -3.91
CA SER A 320 17.60 -3.59 -5.28
C SER A 320 18.70 -2.56 -5.53
N GLY A 321 18.72 -1.47 -4.74
CA GLY A 321 19.64 -0.35 -4.92
C GLY A 321 19.39 0.46 -6.21
N LEU A 322 18.27 0.20 -6.92
CA LEU A 322 17.94 0.89 -8.17
C LEU A 322 17.41 2.29 -7.89
N SER A 323 18.11 3.30 -8.40
CA SER A 323 17.76 4.72 -8.23
C SER A 323 16.62 5.20 -9.15
N ASN A 324 16.20 4.36 -10.09
CA ASN A 324 15.14 4.66 -11.06
C ASN A 324 13.81 3.97 -10.73
N ILE A 325 13.65 3.39 -9.54
CA ILE A 325 12.34 2.92 -9.04
C ILE A 325 11.59 4.07 -8.38
N VAL A 326 10.30 4.18 -8.67
CA VAL A 326 9.32 5.01 -7.99
C VAL A 326 8.18 4.12 -7.48
N LYS A 327 7.64 4.43 -6.29
CA LYS A 327 6.63 3.62 -5.60
C LYS A 327 5.24 4.19 -5.80
N LEU A 328 4.26 3.36 -6.12
CA LEU A 328 2.85 3.71 -6.22
C LEU A 328 2.07 2.85 -5.21
N ASP A 329 1.59 3.47 -4.15
CA ASP A 329 0.76 2.84 -3.14
C ASP A 329 -0.72 2.94 -3.55
N ILE A 330 -1.37 1.81 -3.74
CA ILE A 330 -2.78 1.71 -4.11
C ILE A 330 -3.61 0.99 -3.04
N SER A 331 -3.02 0.68 -1.89
CA SER A 331 -3.67 -0.03 -0.76
C SER A 331 -5.02 0.56 -0.36
N SER A 332 -5.14 1.89 -0.45
CA SER A 332 -6.33 2.67 -0.08
C SER A 332 -7.18 3.16 -1.26
N ALA A 333 -6.78 2.85 -2.51
CA ALA A 333 -7.39 3.40 -3.72
C ALA A 333 -8.90 3.15 -3.82
N PHE A 334 -9.38 2.04 -3.26
CA PHE A 334 -10.79 1.64 -3.34
C PHE A 334 -11.56 1.83 -2.04
N ASN A 335 -11.06 2.62 -1.08
CA ASN A 335 -11.80 2.95 0.13
C ASN A 335 -13.23 3.40 -0.20
N THR A 336 -14.23 2.85 0.48
CA THR A 336 -15.66 3.12 0.22
C THR A 336 -16.21 2.60 -1.13
N ARG A 337 -15.42 1.84 -1.88
CA ARG A 337 -15.81 1.20 -3.16
C ARG A 337 -15.50 -0.31 -3.20
N ARG A 338 -15.03 -0.87 -2.09
CA ARG A 338 -14.63 -2.28 -1.96
C ARG A 338 -15.84 -3.21 -2.05
N LEU A 339 -15.58 -4.49 -2.35
CA LEU A 339 -16.61 -5.51 -2.45
C LEU A 339 -17.37 -5.65 -1.12
N CYS A 340 -18.69 -5.67 -1.16
CA CYS A 340 -19.60 -5.73 -0.03
C CYS A 340 -19.53 -4.59 0.99
N GLN A 341 -18.86 -3.48 0.67
CA GLN A 341 -18.83 -2.33 1.57
C GLN A 341 -20.18 -1.62 1.63
N ASN A 342 -20.57 -1.16 2.82
CA ASN A 342 -21.89 -0.55 3.09
C ASN A 342 -22.19 0.74 2.31
N THR A 343 -21.16 1.40 1.76
CA THR A 343 -21.29 2.59 0.92
C THR A 343 -21.70 2.29 -0.52
N VAL A 344 -21.43 1.07 -1.02
CA VAL A 344 -21.70 0.65 -2.41
C VAL A 344 -22.53 -0.64 -2.45
N GLY A 345 -22.76 -1.20 -3.64
CA GLY A 345 -23.42 -2.49 -3.77
C GLY A 345 -23.67 -3.00 -5.19
N LEU A 346 -24.48 -4.06 -5.28
CA LEU A 346 -24.93 -4.61 -6.55
C LEU A 346 -25.86 -3.63 -7.26
N LEU A 347 -25.95 -3.72 -8.59
CA LEU A 347 -26.83 -2.86 -9.39
C LEU A 347 -28.26 -2.85 -8.85
N GLU A 348 -28.84 -4.02 -8.65
CA GLU A 348 -30.22 -4.19 -8.19
C GLU A 348 -30.47 -3.62 -6.78
N GLU A 349 -29.45 -3.63 -5.91
CA GLU A 349 -29.55 -3.11 -4.55
C GLU A 349 -29.47 -1.58 -4.49
N LYS A 350 -28.94 -0.97 -5.55
CA LYS A 350 -28.84 0.48 -5.71
C LYS A 350 -29.91 1.05 -6.66
N GLY A 351 -30.85 0.20 -7.09
CA GLY A 351 -31.94 0.57 -7.99
C GLY A 351 -31.47 0.89 -9.41
N LEU A 352 -30.33 0.32 -9.83
CA LEU A 352 -29.75 0.50 -11.16
C LEU A 352 -30.09 -0.73 -12.03
N ASN A 353 -30.37 -0.53 -13.31
CA ASN A 353 -30.58 -1.59 -14.30
C ASN A 353 -29.35 -1.81 -15.19
N SER A 354 -28.43 -0.86 -15.24
CA SER A 354 -27.19 -0.98 -16.00
C SER A 354 -26.06 -0.18 -15.36
N TRP A 355 -24.83 -0.66 -15.54
CA TRP A 355 -23.61 0.07 -15.20
C TRP A 355 -23.48 1.42 -15.90
N ARG A 356 -24.20 1.63 -17.01
CA ARG A 356 -24.16 2.87 -17.81
C ARG A 356 -25.02 4.00 -17.23
N GLU A 357 -25.82 3.71 -16.21
CA GLU A 357 -26.69 4.73 -15.61
C GLU A 357 -25.88 5.80 -14.85
N PRO A 358 -26.32 7.07 -14.87
CA PRO A 358 -25.66 8.13 -14.13
C PRO A 358 -25.47 7.81 -12.64
N GLY A 359 -24.24 7.98 -12.16
CA GLY A 359 -23.86 7.70 -10.77
C GLY A 359 -23.66 6.21 -10.44
N ALA A 360 -23.70 5.30 -11.43
CA ALA A 360 -23.39 3.89 -11.20
C ALA A 360 -22.00 3.71 -10.59
N VAL A 361 -20.97 4.38 -11.14
CA VAL A 361 -19.59 4.36 -10.62
C VAL A 361 -19.49 4.66 -9.11
N ASP A 362 -20.34 5.54 -8.59
CA ASP A 362 -20.32 5.94 -7.17
C ASP A 362 -21.10 5.00 -6.26
N LYS A 363 -22.03 4.23 -6.83
CA LYS A 363 -22.96 3.37 -6.10
C LYS A 363 -22.57 1.91 -6.17
N THR A 364 -21.80 1.50 -7.17
CA THR A 364 -21.40 0.11 -7.39
C THR A 364 -20.01 -0.20 -6.89
N GLU A 365 -19.79 -1.46 -6.54
CA GLU A 365 -18.49 -1.99 -6.11
C GLU A 365 -17.47 -1.94 -7.25
N TRP A 366 -16.20 -1.69 -6.94
CA TRP A 366 -15.07 -1.65 -7.89
C TRP A 366 -14.23 -2.92 -7.89
N ILE A 367 -14.61 -3.89 -7.07
CA ILE A 367 -13.98 -5.20 -6.94
C ILE A 367 -15.02 -6.25 -7.31
N ASN A 368 -14.63 -7.26 -8.09
CA ASN A 368 -15.54 -8.30 -8.55
C ASN A 368 -15.87 -9.32 -7.45
N GLN A 369 -17.09 -9.87 -7.48
CA GLN A 369 -17.56 -10.87 -6.51
C GLN A 369 -16.69 -12.14 -6.52
N ILE A 370 -16.55 -12.77 -5.35
CA ILE A 370 -16.03 -14.14 -5.21
C ILE A 370 -17.06 -15.12 -5.77
N ARG A 371 -16.72 -15.75 -6.90
CA ARG A 371 -17.56 -16.75 -7.56
C ARG A 371 -16.98 -18.15 -7.33
N VAL A 372 -17.62 -18.93 -6.46
CA VAL A 372 -17.23 -20.32 -6.19
C VAL A 372 -17.67 -21.30 -7.28
N VAL A 373 -18.62 -20.91 -8.15
CA VAL A 373 -19.08 -21.68 -9.31
C VAL A 373 -19.38 -20.71 -10.45
N THR A 374 -18.82 -20.96 -11.64
CA THR A 374 -19.04 -20.15 -12.86
C THR A 374 -19.52 -20.94 -14.07
N VAL A 375 -19.81 -22.25 -13.90
CA VAL A 375 -20.27 -23.12 -14.99
C VAL A 375 -21.52 -22.56 -15.66
N GLY A 376 -21.49 -22.41 -16.98
CA GLY A 376 -22.61 -21.86 -17.76
C GLY A 376 -22.74 -20.33 -17.72
N THR A 377 -21.76 -19.64 -17.15
CA THR A 377 -21.69 -18.16 -17.11
C THR A 377 -20.49 -17.65 -17.91
N PRO A 378 -20.48 -16.37 -18.34
CA PRO A 378 -19.31 -15.78 -18.99
C PRO A 378 -18.21 -15.32 -18.01
N TYR A 379 -18.38 -15.55 -16.71
CA TYR A 379 -17.39 -15.19 -15.68
C TYR A 379 -16.31 -16.25 -15.54
N PHE A 380 -15.11 -15.83 -15.16
CA PHE A 380 -14.05 -16.75 -14.74
C PHE A 380 -13.89 -16.72 -13.22
N GLN A 381 -13.60 -17.85 -12.59
CA GLN A 381 -13.39 -17.91 -11.14
C GLN A 381 -12.20 -17.04 -10.70
N GLN A 382 -11.15 -17.04 -11.50
CA GLN A 382 -9.95 -16.22 -11.34
C GLN A 382 -10.22 -14.70 -11.32
N GLU A 383 -11.34 -14.24 -11.88
CA GLU A 383 -11.74 -12.81 -11.79
C GLU A 383 -12.18 -12.39 -10.37
N SER A 384 -12.34 -13.33 -9.44
CA SER A 384 -12.77 -13.05 -8.06
C SER A 384 -11.78 -12.13 -7.33
N LEU A 385 -12.29 -11.16 -6.56
CA LEU A 385 -11.51 -10.17 -5.79
C LEU A 385 -10.57 -9.25 -6.59
N HIS A 386 -10.59 -9.30 -7.92
CA HIS A 386 -9.80 -8.38 -8.73
C HIS A 386 -10.53 -7.05 -8.97
N PRO A 387 -9.78 -5.96 -9.23
CA PRO A 387 -10.38 -4.70 -9.64
C PRO A 387 -11.14 -4.89 -10.95
N ASN A 388 -12.42 -4.53 -10.93
CA ASN A 388 -13.30 -4.60 -12.08
C ASN A 388 -13.06 -3.39 -13.00
N TYR A 389 -13.84 -3.21 -14.07
CA TYR A 389 -13.70 -2.10 -15.02
C TYR A 389 -13.56 -0.73 -14.33
N TRP A 390 -14.36 -0.44 -13.30
CA TRP A 390 -14.25 0.82 -12.56
C TRP A 390 -12.95 0.91 -11.76
N GLY A 391 -12.58 -0.16 -11.06
CA GLY A 391 -11.31 -0.21 -10.32
C GLY A 391 -10.10 -0.03 -11.24
N GLN A 392 -10.09 -0.68 -12.40
CA GLN A 392 -9.01 -0.57 -13.40
C GLN A 392 -8.90 0.85 -13.96
N LEU A 393 -10.02 1.53 -14.23
CA LEU A 393 -10.01 2.93 -14.64
C LEU A 393 -9.60 3.89 -13.52
N ALA A 394 -9.93 3.59 -12.27
CA ALA A 394 -9.46 4.37 -11.13
C ALA A 394 -7.93 4.29 -11.00
N LEU A 395 -7.37 3.08 -11.06
CA LEU A 395 -5.91 2.89 -11.03
C LEU A 395 -5.24 3.55 -12.24
N ARG A 396 -5.85 3.46 -13.44
CA ARG A 396 -5.39 4.19 -14.64
C ARG A 396 -5.27 5.69 -14.41
N ASN A 397 -6.20 6.29 -13.69
CA ASN A 397 -6.15 7.71 -13.36
C ASN A 397 -4.89 8.02 -12.54
N CYS A 398 -4.61 7.22 -11.51
CA CYS A 398 -3.40 7.35 -10.69
C CYS A 398 -2.11 7.05 -11.47
N VAL A 399 -2.06 6.02 -12.31
CA VAL A 399 -0.90 5.72 -13.17
C VAL A 399 -0.61 6.89 -14.13
N ARG A 400 -1.64 7.55 -14.64
CA ARG A 400 -1.46 8.76 -15.46
C ARG A 400 -0.87 9.93 -14.66
N GLN A 401 -1.38 10.15 -13.45
CA GLN A 401 -0.83 11.17 -12.55
C GLN A 401 0.62 10.84 -12.14
N ALA A 402 0.93 9.56 -11.96
CA ALA A 402 2.27 9.07 -11.67
C ALA A 402 3.20 9.27 -12.87
N TYR A 403 2.72 9.04 -14.10
CA TYR A 403 3.50 9.23 -15.32
C TYR A 403 3.93 10.69 -15.53
N ASP A 404 3.07 11.66 -15.18
CA ASP A 404 3.34 13.11 -15.19
C ASP A 404 4.10 13.59 -16.44
N ASN A 405 3.57 13.25 -17.63
CA ASN A 405 4.19 13.58 -18.93
C ASN A 405 5.65 13.10 -19.08
N GLY A 406 6.00 11.97 -18.46
CA GLY A 406 7.34 11.39 -18.47
C GLY A 406 8.20 11.75 -17.25
N ALA A 407 7.78 12.71 -16.43
CA ALA A 407 8.43 13.05 -15.16
C ALA A 407 7.94 12.12 -14.04
N VAL A 408 8.12 10.81 -14.23
CA VAL A 408 7.42 9.82 -13.40
C VAL A 408 7.70 10.01 -11.89
N ARG A 409 6.63 10.05 -11.10
CA ARG A 409 6.60 10.29 -9.66
C ARG A 409 5.84 9.20 -8.93
N GLY A 410 6.20 8.98 -7.67
CA GLY A 410 5.48 8.10 -6.77
C GLY A 410 4.38 8.81 -5.98
N GLY A 411 3.70 8.04 -5.14
CA GLY A 411 2.68 8.52 -4.20
C GLY A 411 1.64 7.46 -3.86
N SER A 412 0.66 7.83 -3.05
CA SER A 412 -0.52 7.04 -2.72
C SER A 412 -1.73 7.48 -3.55
N CYS A 413 -2.31 6.51 -4.26
CA CYS A 413 -3.53 6.65 -5.03
C CYS A 413 -4.76 6.63 -4.11
N VAL A 414 -5.51 7.71 -4.10
CA VAL A 414 -6.71 7.87 -3.28
C VAL A 414 -7.84 8.45 -4.12
N MET A 415 -9.09 8.23 -3.73
CA MET A 415 -10.21 8.91 -4.36
C MET A 415 -10.16 10.41 -4.04
N SER A 416 -10.39 11.26 -5.03
CA SER A 416 -10.43 12.73 -4.87
C SER A 416 -11.85 13.29 -4.89
N GLY A 417 -12.84 12.49 -5.30
CA GLY A 417 -14.25 12.87 -5.33
C GLY A 417 -15.12 11.79 -5.95
N THR A 418 -16.43 12.07 -6.04
CA THR A 418 -17.40 11.22 -6.74
C THR A 418 -17.40 11.49 -8.24
N GLY A 419 -17.93 10.56 -9.03
CA GLY A 419 -18.12 10.70 -10.47
C GLY A 419 -16.88 10.39 -11.28
N LEU A 420 -16.95 10.74 -12.57
CA LEU A 420 -15.91 10.51 -13.55
C LEU A 420 -15.25 11.82 -13.99
N ASP A 421 -13.98 11.76 -14.37
CA ASP A 421 -13.27 12.83 -15.04
C ASP A 421 -13.68 12.95 -16.53
N THR A 422 -13.05 13.87 -17.25
CA THR A 422 -13.32 14.10 -18.67
C THR A 422 -12.93 12.93 -19.59
N ARG A 423 -12.18 11.95 -19.09
CA ARG A 423 -11.76 10.73 -19.79
C ARG A 423 -12.66 9.53 -19.45
N GLY A 424 -13.66 9.72 -18.60
CA GLY A 424 -14.56 8.67 -18.16
C GLY A 424 -13.97 7.78 -17.07
N GLU A 425 -12.96 8.26 -16.34
CA GLU A 425 -12.30 7.54 -15.27
C GLU A 425 -12.74 8.06 -13.90
N PRO A 426 -12.85 7.22 -12.87
CA PRO A 426 -13.16 7.70 -11.53
C PRO A 426 -12.22 8.83 -11.08
N ASN A 427 -12.76 9.79 -10.32
CA ASN A 427 -11.99 10.91 -9.81
C ASN A 427 -11.00 10.45 -8.71
N MET A 428 -9.74 10.32 -9.09
CA MET A 428 -8.63 9.92 -8.21
C MET A 428 -7.61 11.05 -8.03
N ALA A 429 -6.76 10.94 -7.02
CA ALA A 429 -5.59 11.79 -6.80
C ALA A 429 -4.39 10.94 -6.42
N LEU A 430 -3.22 11.29 -6.97
CA LEU A 430 -1.94 10.82 -6.50
C LEU A 430 -1.41 11.78 -5.42
N THR A 431 -1.57 11.38 -4.18
CA THR A 431 -1.11 12.13 -3.00
C THR A 431 0.24 11.59 -2.51
N ASP A 432 0.92 12.33 -1.66
CA ASP A 432 2.08 11.81 -0.93
C ASP A 432 1.75 11.92 0.56
N THR A 433 1.71 10.77 1.26
CA THR A 433 1.40 10.73 2.69
C THR A 433 2.59 11.20 3.51
N THR A 434 3.80 11.22 2.95
CA THR A 434 4.96 11.79 3.64
C THR A 434 4.81 13.30 3.67
N VAL A 435 4.68 13.88 4.86
CA VAL A 435 4.55 15.33 5.03
C VAL A 435 5.70 15.85 5.85
N LEU A 436 6.34 16.90 5.34
CA LEU A 436 7.43 17.59 6.02
C LEU A 436 6.99 19.03 6.23
N ALA A 437 6.98 19.52 7.47
CA ALA A 437 6.77 20.94 7.77
C ALA A 437 7.86 21.48 8.71
N GLY A 438 8.38 22.65 8.39
CA GLY A 438 9.47 23.29 9.12
C GLY A 438 9.22 24.77 9.34
N VAL A 439 9.52 25.25 10.54
CA VAL A 439 9.48 26.66 10.91
C VAL A 439 10.89 27.20 10.93
N ASN A 440 11.14 28.28 10.19
CA ASN A 440 12.44 28.93 10.19
C ASN A 440 12.57 29.96 11.33
N SER A 441 13.78 30.48 11.51
CA SER A 441 14.07 31.45 12.58
C SER A 441 13.31 32.79 12.50
N SER A 442 12.69 33.11 11.36
CA SER A 442 11.82 34.28 11.19
C SER A 442 10.33 33.99 11.50
N GLY A 443 9.99 32.75 11.86
CA GLY A 443 8.62 32.30 12.10
C GLY A 443 7.84 32.01 10.82
N ARG A 444 8.51 31.82 9.67
CA ARG A 444 7.85 31.35 8.43
C ARG A 444 7.74 29.84 8.46
N LEU A 445 6.55 29.34 8.14
CA LEU A 445 6.23 27.93 8.05
C LEU A 445 6.25 27.48 6.60
N TYR A 446 7.15 26.54 6.29
CA TYR A 446 7.21 25.85 5.01
C TYR A 446 6.71 24.42 5.17
N ALA A 447 6.05 23.90 4.15
CA ALA A 447 5.71 22.48 4.10
C ALA A 447 5.79 21.92 2.68
N LYS A 448 5.98 20.60 2.60
CA LYS A 448 5.86 19.84 1.35
C LYS A 448 5.25 18.46 1.62
N GLN A 449 4.69 17.88 0.57
CA GLN A 449 4.32 16.47 0.53
C GLN A 449 5.36 15.74 -0.34
N GLY A 450 5.92 14.66 0.20
CA GLY A 450 6.97 13.84 -0.37
C GLY A 450 8.39 14.22 0.04
N LEU A 451 9.12 13.22 0.55
CA LEU A 451 10.51 13.39 0.97
C LEU A 451 11.41 13.91 -0.16
N TYR A 452 11.21 13.40 -1.39
CA TYR A 452 12.00 13.76 -2.57
C TYR A 452 11.39 14.89 -3.41
N SER A 453 10.22 15.39 -3.03
CA SER A 453 9.59 16.53 -3.69
C SER A 453 10.43 17.79 -3.51
N THR A 454 10.63 18.53 -4.59
CA THR A 454 11.28 19.86 -4.57
C THR A 454 10.28 21.00 -4.38
N ASN A 455 8.98 20.70 -4.38
CA ASN A 455 7.90 21.67 -4.32
C ASN A 455 7.57 22.06 -2.88
N TRP A 456 8.22 23.10 -2.38
CA TRP A 456 7.93 23.71 -1.08
C TRP A 456 6.80 24.74 -1.18
N SER A 457 5.88 24.69 -0.23
CA SER A 457 4.85 25.70 -0.02
C SER A 457 5.20 26.57 1.18
N ASP A 458 5.16 27.89 1.01
CA ASP A 458 5.15 28.85 2.13
C ASP A 458 3.71 29.00 2.62
N LEU A 459 3.43 28.54 3.84
CA LEU A 459 2.07 28.38 4.33
C LEU A 459 1.59 29.49 5.26
N ALA A 460 2.50 30.07 6.05
CA ALA A 460 2.17 31.02 7.10
C ALA A 460 3.41 31.74 7.64
N GLN A 461 3.18 32.84 8.37
CA GLN A 461 4.19 33.60 9.10
C GLN A 461 3.79 33.73 10.58
N SER A 462 4.71 34.21 11.42
CA SER A 462 4.51 34.33 12.87
C SER A 462 4.19 33.00 13.55
N ILE A 463 4.69 31.89 13.02
CA ILE A 463 4.56 30.56 13.60
C ILE A 463 5.74 30.29 14.53
N ARG A 464 5.47 29.70 15.69
CA ARG A 464 6.51 29.29 16.67
C ARG A 464 6.55 27.79 16.92
N HIS A 465 5.47 27.08 16.60
CA HIS A 465 5.42 25.63 16.75
C HIS A 465 4.56 25.00 15.64
N VAL A 466 4.99 23.87 15.10
CA VAL A 466 4.25 23.08 14.11
C VAL A 466 4.18 21.61 14.53
N ALA A 467 3.02 20.98 14.30
CA ALA A 467 2.82 19.55 14.41
C ALA A 467 2.16 19.04 13.13
N VAL A 468 2.62 17.88 12.65
CA VAL A 468 2.19 17.27 11.39
C VAL A 468 1.76 15.83 11.64
N ALA A 469 0.70 15.42 10.95
CA ALA A 469 0.32 14.03 10.81
C ALA A 469 -0.26 13.80 9.42
N SER A 470 -0.36 12.55 9.00
CA SER A 470 -0.90 12.17 7.72
C SER A 470 -1.46 10.77 7.77
N ASP A 471 -2.47 10.51 6.94
CA ASP A 471 -2.93 9.17 6.66
C ASP A 471 -3.56 9.13 5.26
N PRO A 472 -3.76 7.93 4.67
CA PRO A 472 -4.32 7.81 3.33
C PRO A 472 -5.76 8.34 3.14
N VAL A 473 -6.52 8.56 4.21
CA VAL A 473 -7.91 9.07 4.16
C VAL A 473 -7.96 10.58 4.35
N HIS A 474 -7.26 11.13 5.35
CA HIS A 474 -7.32 12.55 5.68
C HIS A 474 -6.20 13.37 5.02
N GLY A 475 -5.26 12.72 4.35
CA GLY A 475 -4.11 13.34 3.71
C GLY A 475 -3.22 14.08 4.71
N ALA A 476 -2.53 15.12 4.25
CA ALA A 476 -1.71 15.96 5.12
C ALA A 476 -2.57 16.75 6.11
N VAL A 477 -2.22 16.65 7.39
CA VAL A 477 -2.78 17.45 8.49
C VAL A 477 -1.66 18.27 9.11
N ILE A 478 -1.81 19.60 9.09
CA ILE A 478 -0.83 20.53 9.64
C ILE A 478 -1.51 21.40 10.69
N ALA A 479 -0.99 21.33 11.92
CA ALA A 479 -1.38 22.19 13.02
C ALA A 479 -0.24 23.19 13.32
N ALA A 480 -0.53 24.48 13.22
CA ALA A 480 0.41 25.56 13.44
C ALA A 480 -0.02 26.42 14.63
N LEU A 481 0.90 26.62 15.58
CA LEU A 481 0.74 27.51 16.71
C LEU A 481 1.50 28.81 16.43
N ASP A 482 0.75 29.90 16.36
CA ASP A 482 1.32 31.22 16.14
C ASP A 482 1.91 31.83 17.44
N THR A 483 2.67 32.90 17.28
CA THR A 483 3.32 33.64 18.39
C THR A 483 2.32 34.32 19.33
N SER A 484 1.06 34.49 18.91
CA SER A 484 -0.03 35.04 19.73
C SER A 484 -0.77 33.97 20.53
N GLY A 485 -0.41 32.69 20.36
CA GLY A 485 -1.04 31.57 21.06
C GLY A 485 -2.29 31.04 20.38
N ASN A 486 -2.53 31.34 19.10
CA ASN A 486 -3.63 30.71 18.35
C ASN A 486 -3.15 29.44 17.64
N VAL A 487 -3.98 28.41 17.65
CA VAL A 487 -3.78 27.16 16.91
C VAL A 487 -4.63 27.20 15.65
N TRP A 488 -3.98 27.00 14.52
CA TRP A 488 -4.57 26.92 13.19
C TRP A 488 -4.34 25.52 12.63
N VAL A 489 -5.34 24.94 11.98
CA VAL A 489 -5.26 23.60 11.40
C VAL A 489 -5.74 23.62 9.96
N LYS A 490 -5.09 22.84 9.11
CA LYS A 490 -5.56 22.46 7.78
C LYS A 490 -5.43 20.94 7.62
N SER A 491 -6.37 20.32 6.91
CA SER A 491 -6.44 18.88 6.67
C SER A 491 -6.92 18.62 5.23
N GLY A 492 -6.42 17.56 4.59
CA GLY A 492 -6.72 17.24 3.20
C GLY A 492 -5.71 17.78 2.17
N GLY A 493 -4.60 18.37 2.62
CA GLY A 493 -3.53 18.86 1.75
C GLY A 493 -3.01 20.27 2.08
N LEU A 494 -1.88 20.64 1.46
CA LEU A 494 -1.15 21.89 1.79
C LEU A 494 -1.91 23.17 1.42
N HIS A 495 -2.76 23.14 0.40
CA HIS A 495 -3.45 24.31 -0.15
C HIS A 495 -4.89 24.47 0.36
N VAL A 496 -5.32 23.64 1.30
CA VAL A 496 -6.61 23.79 1.99
C VAL A 496 -6.56 25.05 2.89
N ALA A 497 -7.69 25.73 3.05
CA ALA A 497 -7.78 26.91 3.90
C ALA A 497 -7.45 26.59 5.38
N TRP A 498 -6.82 27.53 6.08
CA TRP A 498 -6.58 27.42 7.52
C TRP A 498 -7.89 27.64 8.30
N VAL A 499 -8.11 26.82 9.32
CA VAL A 499 -9.18 26.98 10.31
C VAL A 499 -8.55 27.27 11.66
N ARG A 500 -9.02 28.31 12.38
CA ARG A 500 -8.56 28.56 13.76
C ARG A 500 -9.33 27.67 14.72
N GLU A 501 -8.60 26.83 15.44
CA GLU A 501 -9.17 25.78 16.30
C GLU A 501 -9.13 26.14 17.79
N ALA A 502 -8.12 26.88 18.24
CA ALA A 502 -7.96 27.27 19.64
C ALA A 502 -7.17 28.58 19.80
N VAL A 503 -7.25 29.17 21.01
CA VAL A 503 -6.55 30.39 21.41
C VAL A 503 -5.97 30.22 22.82
N GLY A 504 -4.94 31.00 23.17
CA GLY A 504 -4.29 30.92 24.48
C GLY A 504 -3.44 29.66 24.68
N CYS A 505 -2.97 29.05 23.59
CA CYS A 505 -2.19 27.82 23.59
C CYS A 505 -0.68 28.09 23.63
N ASP A 506 0.07 27.16 24.21
CA ASP A 506 1.53 27.13 24.18
C ASP A 506 2.10 25.81 23.61
N GLN A 507 1.26 24.80 23.41
CA GLN A 507 1.62 23.57 22.69
C GLN A 507 0.42 23.08 21.85
N VAL A 508 0.74 22.47 20.70
CA VAL A 508 -0.21 21.73 19.87
C VAL A 508 0.40 20.38 19.48
N ALA A 509 -0.40 19.33 19.43
CA ALA A 509 -0.02 18.01 18.92
C ALA A 509 -1.16 17.46 18.05
N VAL A 510 -0.80 16.71 17.01
CA VAL A 510 -1.77 16.14 16.07
C VAL A 510 -1.37 14.72 15.70
N ALA A 511 -2.36 13.85 15.56
CA ALA A 511 -2.23 12.51 15.01
C ALA A 511 -3.47 12.24 14.13
N THR A 512 -3.41 11.26 13.24
CA THR A 512 -4.56 10.89 12.41
C THR A 512 -4.47 9.42 12.02
N ASP A 513 -5.62 8.76 11.86
CA ASP A 513 -5.69 7.43 11.27
C ASP A 513 -6.94 7.29 10.37
N PRO A 514 -6.94 6.31 9.45
CA PRO A 514 -8.02 6.12 8.48
C PRO A 514 -9.42 5.89 9.07
N VAL A 515 -9.54 5.45 10.32
CA VAL A 515 -10.81 5.02 10.92
C VAL A 515 -11.35 6.06 11.90
N HIS A 516 -10.50 6.58 12.77
CA HIS A 516 -10.88 7.47 13.86
C HIS A 516 -10.71 8.96 13.51
N GLY A 517 -9.99 9.25 12.43
CA GLY A 517 -9.75 10.60 11.93
C GLY A 517 -8.73 11.40 12.74
N VAL A 518 -8.74 12.72 12.51
CA VAL A 518 -7.77 13.64 13.10
C VAL A 518 -7.98 13.74 14.62
N LEU A 519 -6.97 13.37 15.39
CA LEU A 519 -6.84 13.66 16.81
C LEU A 519 -6.01 14.94 16.99
N LEU A 520 -6.64 15.99 17.50
CA LEU A 520 -5.99 17.27 17.78
C LEU A 520 -5.97 17.50 19.29
N ALA A 521 -4.80 17.81 19.85
CA ALA A 521 -4.64 18.18 21.25
C ALA A 521 -3.90 19.51 21.39
N VAL A 522 -4.30 20.29 22.39
CA VAL A 522 -3.67 21.56 22.73
C VAL A 522 -3.41 21.66 24.23
N ARG A 523 -2.34 22.36 24.58
CA ARG A 523 -2.08 22.81 25.93
C ARG A 523 -2.25 24.32 25.98
N LEU A 524 -3.06 24.77 26.93
CA LEU A 524 -3.25 26.19 27.22
C LEU A 524 -2.14 26.69 28.13
N THR A 525 -1.86 28.00 28.09
CA THR A 525 -0.82 28.65 28.91
C THR A 525 -1.06 28.52 30.43
N ASN A 526 -2.29 28.19 30.85
CA ASN A 526 -2.63 27.92 32.24
C ASN A 526 -2.34 26.45 32.67
N GLY A 527 -1.84 25.62 31.77
CA GLY A 527 -1.55 24.20 32.00
C GLY A 527 -2.75 23.27 31.79
N SER A 528 -3.89 23.74 31.27
CA SER A 528 -5.01 22.86 30.90
C SER A 528 -4.77 22.21 29.54
N ALA A 529 -4.88 20.89 29.47
CA ALA A 529 -4.86 20.11 28.25
C ALA A 529 -6.29 19.83 27.75
N TRP A 530 -6.48 19.93 26.44
CA TRP A 530 -7.74 19.68 25.75
C TRP A 530 -7.47 18.86 24.49
N ALA A 531 -8.40 17.97 24.13
CA ALA A 531 -8.33 17.18 22.91
C ALA A 531 -9.68 17.12 22.20
N LYS A 532 -9.65 16.92 20.89
CA LYS A 532 -10.82 16.60 20.07
C LYS A 532 -10.44 15.58 19.02
N GLN A 533 -11.39 14.72 18.69
CA GLN A 533 -11.26 13.68 17.67
C GLN A 533 -12.25 14.02 16.56
N GLY A 534 -11.75 14.31 15.36
CA GLY A 534 -12.48 14.92 14.24
C GLY A 534 -12.52 16.45 14.35
N LEU A 535 -12.10 17.15 13.29
CA LEU A 535 -12.03 18.62 13.29
C LEU A 535 -13.40 19.32 13.38
N ALA A 536 -14.50 18.63 13.07
CA ALA A 536 -15.85 19.17 13.26
C ALA A 536 -16.39 19.02 14.70
N ASN A 537 -15.73 18.20 15.54
CA ASN A 537 -16.20 17.89 16.88
C ASN A 537 -15.72 18.91 17.93
N GLY A 538 -16.44 18.95 19.06
CA GLY A 538 -16.14 19.81 20.19
C GLY A 538 -14.90 19.37 20.98
N TRP A 539 -14.32 20.31 21.72
CA TRP A 539 -13.19 20.06 22.62
C TRP A 539 -13.63 19.33 23.90
N VAL A 540 -12.83 18.34 24.31
CA VAL A 540 -12.95 17.62 25.57
C VAL A 540 -11.81 18.08 26.49
N HIS A 541 -12.15 18.45 27.73
CA HIS A 541 -11.15 18.74 28.76
C HIS A 541 -10.48 17.43 29.17
N GLU A 542 -9.15 17.43 29.13
CA GLU A 542 -8.37 16.22 29.37
C GLU A 542 -7.77 16.19 30.77
N ARG A 543 -7.08 17.27 31.16
CA ARG A 543 -6.39 17.38 32.45
C ARG A 543 -5.90 18.79 32.70
N ASP A 544 -5.82 19.20 33.97
CA ASP A 544 -5.14 20.43 34.39
C ASP A 544 -3.73 20.17 34.93
N GLY A 545 -2.91 21.22 35.02
CA GLY A 545 -1.55 21.15 35.55
C GLY A 545 -0.59 20.35 34.67
N VAL A 546 -0.81 20.35 33.36
CA VAL A 546 0.00 19.67 32.35
C VAL A 546 1.16 20.56 31.89
N SER A 547 2.35 19.98 31.79
CA SER A 547 3.58 20.59 31.26
C SER A 547 3.95 20.12 29.86
N GLN A 548 3.40 18.97 29.41
CA GLN A 548 3.58 18.44 28.05
C GLN A 548 2.40 17.56 27.64
N ILE A 549 1.96 17.68 26.39
CA ILE A 549 1.04 16.74 25.72
C ILE A 549 1.76 16.00 24.59
N SER A 550 1.41 14.73 24.37
CA SER A 550 1.80 13.91 23.21
C SER A 550 0.60 13.06 22.79
N VAL A 551 0.35 12.92 21.50
CA VAL A 551 -0.81 12.16 20.99
C VAL A 551 -0.40 11.23 19.86
N ALA A 552 -1.08 10.10 19.80
CA ALA A 552 -1.04 9.15 18.70
C ALA A 552 -2.43 8.55 18.52
N THR A 553 -2.68 7.91 17.38
CA THR A 553 -3.90 7.15 17.15
C THR A 553 -3.60 6.02 16.18
N ASP A 554 -4.29 4.90 16.34
CA ASP A 554 -4.27 3.82 15.37
C ASP A 554 -5.69 3.33 15.12
N PHE A 555 -5.89 2.67 13.98
CA PHE A 555 -7.22 2.26 13.54
C PHE A 555 -7.86 1.17 14.42
N ALA A 556 -7.09 0.46 15.26
CA ALA A 556 -7.57 -0.66 16.08
C ALA A 556 -7.95 -0.20 17.50
N HIS A 557 -7.14 0.67 18.11
CA HIS A 557 -7.28 1.08 19.50
C HIS A 557 -7.77 2.53 19.67
N GLY A 558 -7.70 3.34 18.60
CA GLY A 558 -8.12 4.74 18.62
C GLY A 558 -7.13 5.66 19.34
N PRO A 559 -7.62 6.80 19.88
CA PRO A 559 -6.76 7.82 20.49
C PRO A 559 -5.93 7.29 21.66
N LEU A 560 -4.62 7.53 21.60
CA LEU A 560 -3.65 7.43 22.69
C LEU A 560 -3.18 8.83 23.07
N ILE A 561 -3.42 9.25 24.31
CA ILE A 561 -3.02 10.56 24.83
C ILE A 561 -2.07 10.37 25.99
N GLY A 562 -0.85 10.89 25.87
CA GLY A 562 0.14 10.99 26.92
C GLY A 562 0.26 12.42 27.44
N VAL A 563 0.31 12.58 28.77
CA VAL A 563 0.53 13.89 29.41
C VAL A 563 1.60 13.79 30.50
N LEU A 564 2.44 14.82 30.58
CA LEU A 564 3.34 15.05 31.69
C LEU A 564 2.75 16.17 32.54
N ASP A 565 2.58 15.95 33.85
CA ASP A 565 2.12 17.00 34.75
C ASP A 565 3.28 17.83 35.35
N ASN A 566 2.93 18.94 35.98
CA ASN A 566 3.88 19.85 36.65
C ASN A 566 4.57 19.22 37.87
N GLN A 567 4.15 18.02 38.29
CA GLN A 567 4.77 17.25 39.38
C GLN A 567 5.72 16.17 38.86
N HIS A 568 6.08 16.22 37.57
CA HIS A 568 6.92 15.24 36.90
C HIS A 568 6.32 13.83 36.90
N VAL A 569 4.99 13.71 36.79
CA VAL A 569 4.31 12.42 36.66
C VAL A 569 3.75 12.29 35.24
N ALA A 570 4.13 11.19 34.59
CA ALA A 570 3.60 10.80 33.28
C ALA A 570 2.29 10.02 33.43
N TRP A 571 1.32 10.34 32.60
CA TRP A 571 0.01 9.70 32.51
C TRP A 571 -0.31 9.38 31.06
N ALA A 572 -1.06 8.31 30.84
CA ALA A 572 -1.56 7.95 29.51
C ALA A 572 -2.96 7.34 29.57
N LYS A 573 -3.72 7.45 28.48
CA LYS A 573 -5.00 6.78 28.27
C LYS A 573 -5.15 6.36 26.82
N GLU A 574 -5.97 5.33 26.57
CA GLU A 574 -6.23 4.73 25.25
C GLU A 574 -7.73 4.39 25.12
N GLY A 575 -8.26 4.37 23.89
CA GLY A 575 -9.62 3.88 23.60
C GLY A 575 -10.67 4.98 23.43
N GLY A 576 -10.27 6.26 23.43
CA GLY A 576 -11.15 7.41 23.21
C GLY A 576 -11.03 8.52 24.27
N LEU A 577 -11.66 9.67 24.02
CA LEU A 577 -11.51 10.85 24.87
C LEU A 577 -12.18 10.71 26.25
N SER A 578 -13.05 9.72 26.47
CA SER A 578 -13.63 9.42 27.79
C SER A 578 -12.88 8.33 28.56
N ALA A 579 -11.78 7.80 28.03
CA ALA A 579 -11.03 6.73 28.67
C ALA A 579 -10.39 7.17 30.01
N ASN A 580 -10.18 6.21 30.90
CA ASN A 580 -9.57 6.45 32.20
C ASN A 580 -8.06 6.69 32.08
N TRP A 581 -7.55 7.64 32.86
CA TRP A 581 -6.11 7.89 32.97
C TRP A 581 -5.39 6.79 33.75
N VAL A 582 -4.27 6.30 33.21
CA VAL A 582 -3.35 5.38 33.87
C VAL A 582 -2.05 6.11 34.19
N ARG A 583 -1.64 6.09 35.46
CA ARG A 583 -0.35 6.62 35.90
C ARG A 583 0.79 5.75 35.36
N GLN A 584 1.72 6.35 34.62
CA GLN A 584 2.80 5.64 33.95
C GLN A 584 4.08 5.59 34.79
N SER A 585 4.56 6.77 35.25
CA SER A 585 5.77 6.88 36.06
C SER A 585 5.86 8.26 36.73
N ALA A 586 6.71 8.40 37.77
CA ALA A 586 7.10 9.70 38.34
C ALA A 586 8.58 10.00 38.08
N GLY A 587 8.96 11.26 38.28
CA GLY A 587 10.31 11.75 37.99
C GLY A 587 10.57 11.83 36.50
N VAL A 588 9.55 12.11 35.70
CA VAL A 588 9.62 12.22 34.24
C VAL A 588 9.80 13.69 33.81
N TYR A 589 10.61 13.92 32.77
CA TYR A 589 10.94 15.23 32.21
C TYR A 589 10.55 15.36 30.74
N GLN A 590 10.31 14.24 30.05
CA GLN A 590 9.72 14.21 28.72
C GLN A 590 8.89 12.94 28.56
N ILE A 591 7.75 13.04 27.86
CA ILE A 591 6.95 11.90 27.38
C ILE A 591 6.80 11.97 25.85
N ALA A 592 6.84 10.81 25.19
CA ALA A 592 6.43 10.62 23.80
C ALA A 592 5.53 9.38 23.74
N VAL A 593 4.57 9.38 22.82
CA VAL A 593 3.65 8.26 22.62
C VAL A 593 3.47 7.99 21.14
N ALA A 594 3.43 6.72 20.77
CA ALA A 594 3.04 6.23 19.46
C ALA A 594 2.05 5.07 19.61
N ALA A 595 1.23 4.84 18.58
CA ALA A 595 0.18 3.82 18.60
C ALA A 595 0.47 2.77 17.53
N ASN A 596 0.26 1.50 17.86
CA ASN A 596 0.47 0.39 16.93
C ASN A 596 -0.77 -0.51 16.94
N PRO A 597 -1.40 -0.73 15.78
CA PRO A 597 -2.64 -1.51 15.71
C PRO A 597 -2.45 -3.00 16.05
N LEU A 598 -1.23 -3.54 16.01
CA LEU A 598 -0.92 -4.93 16.35
C LEU A 598 -0.26 -5.09 17.72
N ARG A 599 0.44 -4.05 18.19
CA ARG A 599 1.27 -4.11 19.40
C ARG A 599 0.79 -3.21 20.52
N GLY A 600 -0.24 -2.40 20.29
CA GLY A 600 -0.77 -1.42 21.24
C GLY A 600 0.15 -0.21 21.43
N PRO A 601 -0.01 0.51 22.56
CA PRO A 601 0.76 1.70 22.87
C PRO A 601 2.27 1.47 22.92
N LEU A 602 3.03 2.38 22.29
CA LEU A 602 4.43 2.63 22.54
C LEU A 602 4.53 3.92 23.36
N ILE A 603 5.17 3.86 24.53
CA ILE A 603 5.37 5.01 25.39
C ILE A 603 6.84 5.13 25.72
N ALA A 604 7.45 6.27 25.40
CA ALA A 604 8.82 6.61 25.74
C ALA A 604 8.88 7.79 26.71
N VAL A 605 9.81 7.74 27.67
CA VAL A 605 10.02 8.81 28.65
C VAL A 605 11.50 9.08 28.90
N ILE A 606 11.82 10.32 29.27
CA ILE A 606 13.09 10.68 29.92
C ILE A 606 12.83 10.88 31.41
N GLY A 607 13.47 10.07 32.24
CA GLY A 607 13.44 10.20 33.69
C GLY A 607 14.52 11.13 34.25
N GLY A 608 14.45 11.40 35.54
CA GLY A 608 15.50 12.11 36.28
C GLY A 608 16.88 11.47 36.10
N GLY A 609 17.90 12.30 35.94
CA GLY A 609 19.25 11.84 35.58
C GLY A 609 19.48 11.59 34.08
N SER A 610 18.54 12.00 33.22
CA SER A 610 18.64 11.88 31.75
C SER A 610 18.64 10.43 31.25
N ALA A 611 17.95 9.52 31.96
CA ALA A 611 17.78 8.13 31.53
C ALA A 611 16.51 7.98 30.69
N ALA A 612 16.64 7.42 29.49
CA ALA A 612 15.52 7.09 28.62
C ALA A 612 14.96 5.70 28.95
N TRP A 613 13.63 5.59 28.91
CA TRP A 613 12.90 4.34 29.09
C TRP A 613 11.78 4.26 28.06
N ALA A 614 11.48 3.06 27.58
CA ALA A 614 10.36 2.83 26.68
C ALA A 614 9.61 1.55 27.05
N LYS A 615 8.35 1.45 26.64
CA LYS A 615 7.56 0.23 26.72
C LYS A 615 6.59 0.13 25.56
N GLU A 616 6.29 -1.09 25.16
CA GLU A 616 5.34 -1.42 24.10
C GLU A 616 4.33 -2.43 24.65
N GLY A 617 3.08 -2.35 24.19
CA GLY A 617 1.98 -3.18 24.70
C GLY A 617 0.98 -2.37 25.48
N SER A 618 0.30 -3.01 26.43
CA SER A 618 -0.69 -2.33 27.26
C SER A 618 -0.11 -1.16 28.06
N LEU A 619 -0.98 -0.28 28.56
CA LEU A 619 -0.61 0.77 29.51
C LEU A 619 0.00 0.24 30.82
N SER A 620 -0.06 -1.08 31.08
CA SER A 620 0.56 -1.77 32.22
C SER A 620 1.84 -2.54 31.86
N ALA A 621 2.32 -2.46 30.61
CA ALA A 621 3.53 -3.14 30.17
C ALA A 621 4.77 -2.69 30.95
N ASN A 622 5.77 -3.58 31.01
CA ASN A 622 7.03 -3.34 31.72
C ASN A 622 7.92 -2.34 30.95
N TRP A 623 8.62 -1.50 31.70
CA TRP A 623 9.60 -0.56 31.15
C TRP A 623 10.91 -1.27 30.78
N VAL A 624 11.43 -0.92 29.60
CA VAL A 624 12.79 -1.23 29.14
C VAL A 624 13.63 0.02 29.31
N ARG A 625 14.82 -0.13 29.89
CA ARG A 625 15.80 0.96 29.99
C ARG A 625 16.53 1.07 28.67
N GLU A 626 16.49 2.25 28.06
CA GLU A 626 16.89 2.42 26.67
C GLU A 626 18.28 3.01 26.49
N ALA A 627 18.56 4.11 27.19
CA ALA A 627 19.83 4.80 27.12
C ALA A 627 20.03 5.73 28.32
N ASP A 628 21.27 6.17 28.49
CA ASP A 628 21.69 7.18 29.45
C ASP A 628 22.08 8.47 28.75
N ASN A 629 22.12 9.57 29.51
CA ASN A 629 22.55 10.88 29.03
C ASN A 629 21.72 11.34 27.80
N VAL A 630 20.40 11.18 27.87
CA VAL A 630 19.45 11.53 26.81
C VAL A 630 18.88 12.93 27.05
N ALA A 631 18.98 13.78 26.04
CA ALA A 631 18.44 15.14 26.02
C ALA A 631 17.07 15.24 25.34
N GLN A 632 16.77 14.34 24.40
CA GLN A 632 15.48 14.27 23.72
C GLN A 632 15.16 12.80 23.37
N ILE A 633 13.89 12.40 23.48
CA ILE A 633 13.37 11.14 22.94
C ILE A 633 12.14 11.41 22.07
N THR A 634 11.98 10.67 20.98
CA THR A 634 10.78 10.66 20.14
C THR A 634 10.53 9.24 19.63
N ASP A 635 9.26 8.89 19.43
CA ASP A 635 8.85 7.55 19.03
C ASP A 635 7.81 7.58 17.91
N ALA A 636 7.79 6.48 17.14
CA ALA A 636 6.75 6.16 16.17
C ALA A 636 6.59 4.64 16.13
N SER A 637 5.46 4.13 15.66
CA SER A 637 5.26 2.68 15.52
C SER A 637 4.23 2.39 14.43
N ASP A 638 4.45 1.34 13.64
CA ASP A 638 3.47 0.83 12.68
C ASP A 638 3.41 -0.70 12.69
N ALA A 639 2.35 -1.23 12.07
CA ALA A 639 2.04 -2.66 12.04
C ALA A 639 3.19 -3.52 11.47
N VAL A 640 3.99 -2.98 10.56
CA VAL A 640 5.01 -3.73 9.82
C VAL A 640 6.38 -3.57 10.44
N HIS A 641 6.82 -2.33 10.65
CA HIS A 641 8.17 -2.01 11.08
C HIS A 641 8.31 -2.01 12.60
N GLY A 642 7.20 -2.07 13.35
CA GLY A 642 7.19 -2.07 14.80
C GLY A 642 7.70 -0.75 15.38
N PRO A 643 8.27 -0.74 16.60
CA PRO A 643 8.68 0.48 17.28
C PRO A 643 9.92 1.10 16.63
N LEU A 644 9.86 2.39 16.37
CA LEU A 644 10.95 3.28 15.99
C LEU A 644 11.23 4.23 17.15
N LEU A 645 12.42 4.17 17.74
CA LEU A 645 12.87 5.13 18.74
C LEU A 645 14.04 5.94 18.18
N ALA A 646 14.00 7.26 18.39
CA ALA A 646 15.15 8.13 18.19
C ALA A 646 15.45 8.92 19.45
N ILE A 647 16.73 8.97 19.82
CA ILE A 647 17.22 9.73 20.96
C ILE A 647 18.32 10.71 20.53
N LEU A 648 18.31 11.89 21.15
CA LEU A 648 19.41 12.82 21.11
C LEU A 648 20.18 12.70 22.42
N ASP A 649 21.46 12.33 22.37
CA ASP A 649 22.28 12.32 23.58
C ASP A 649 22.69 13.75 23.99
N THR A 650 23.21 13.93 25.20
CA THR A 650 23.66 15.24 25.71
C THR A 650 24.85 15.82 24.94
N ARG A 651 25.52 15.02 24.10
CA ARG A 651 26.60 15.44 23.20
C ARG A 651 26.08 15.83 21.82
N LYS A 652 24.75 15.88 21.64
CA LYS A 652 24.08 16.23 20.38
C LYS A 652 24.28 15.21 19.26
N VAL A 653 24.39 13.93 19.61
CA VAL A 653 24.41 12.82 18.65
C VAL A 653 23.03 12.17 18.61
N LEU A 654 22.48 12.05 17.39
CA LEU A 654 21.24 11.34 17.13
C LEU A 654 21.51 9.85 16.98
N TRP A 655 20.76 9.05 17.73
CA TRP A 655 20.73 7.59 17.62
C TRP A 655 19.32 7.14 17.31
N ALA A 656 19.17 6.13 16.46
CA ALA A 656 17.89 5.51 16.19
C ALA A 656 17.96 3.98 16.28
N LYS A 657 16.83 3.36 16.60
CA LYS A 657 16.63 1.92 16.47
C LYS A 657 15.20 1.64 15.99
N GLN A 658 15.01 0.51 15.34
CA GLN A 658 13.73 0.10 14.77
C GLN A 658 13.44 -1.38 15.04
N GLY A 659 12.16 -1.80 14.95
CA GLY A 659 11.73 -3.21 14.97
C GLY A 659 11.51 -3.82 16.35
N SER A 660 12.29 -3.44 17.35
CA SER A 660 12.14 -3.95 18.72
C SER A 660 12.78 -3.03 19.76
N LEU A 661 12.21 -3.01 20.97
CA LEU A 661 12.83 -2.36 22.12
C LEU A 661 14.14 -3.03 22.57
N THR A 662 14.44 -4.24 22.11
CA THR A 662 15.74 -4.91 22.35
C THR A 662 16.71 -4.81 21.17
N GLY A 663 16.33 -4.09 20.10
CA GLY A 663 17.16 -3.91 18.92
C GLY A 663 18.39 -3.03 19.17
N PRO A 664 19.43 -3.14 18.31
CA PRO A 664 20.63 -2.33 18.42
C PRO A 664 20.37 -0.87 18.05
N TRP A 665 21.09 0.04 18.70
CA TRP A 665 21.15 1.46 18.33
C TRP A 665 22.10 1.68 17.16
N VAL A 666 21.69 2.53 16.22
CA VAL A 666 22.49 3.02 15.10
C VAL A 666 22.75 4.51 15.32
N GLN A 667 24.01 4.94 15.21
CA GLN A 667 24.35 6.36 15.18
C GLN A 667 23.94 6.94 13.83
N GLU A 668 23.12 7.98 13.86
CA GLU A 668 22.44 8.48 12.67
C GLU A 668 23.00 9.78 12.14
N TYR A 669 23.28 10.72 13.05
CA TYR A 669 23.75 12.04 12.69
C TYR A 669 24.39 12.76 13.89
N ASP A 670 25.40 13.59 13.65
CA ASP A 670 26.08 14.39 14.69
C ASP A 670 25.63 15.85 14.69
N ASN A 671 25.89 16.57 15.77
CA ASN A 671 25.58 18.00 15.93
C ASN A 671 24.09 18.31 15.73
N VAL A 672 23.21 17.46 16.26
CA VAL A 672 21.76 17.58 16.11
C VAL A 672 21.17 18.50 17.19
N ALA A 673 20.33 19.45 16.80
CA ALA A 673 19.59 20.32 17.70
C ALA A 673 18.23 19.71 18.09
N GLU A 674 17.55 19.07 17.14
CA GLU A 674 16.23 18.46 17.27
C GLU A 674 16.10 17.26 16.33
N ALA A 675 15.40 16.22 16.78
CA ALA A 675 14.95 15.12 15.93
C ALA A 675 13.42 14.94 16.00
N ALA A 676 12.84 14.43 14.91
CA ALA A 676 11.45 14.02 14.83
C ALA A 676 11.36 12.71 14.04
N VAL A 677 10.39 11.86 14.39
CA VAL A 677 10.16 10.59 13.70
C VAL A 677 8.68 10.41 13.38
N ALA A 678 8.43 9.70 12.28
CA ALA A 678 7.14 9.13 11.91
C ALA A 678 7.40 7.77 11.26
N THR A 679 6.37 7.00 11.00
CA THR A 679 6.50 5.74 10.26
C THR A 679 5.16 5.35 9.69
N ASP A 680 5.16 4.71 8.53
CA ASP A 680 3.97 4.12 7.95
C ASP A 680 4.29 2.73 7.40
N PRO A 681 3.29 1.83 7.31
CA PRO A 681 3.50 0.46 6.82
C PRO A 681 4.06 0.37 5.39
N THR A 682 3.89 1.40 4.58
CA THR A 682 4.19 1.42 3.14
C THR A 682 5.63 1.90 2.88
N HIS A 683 6.04 3.02 3.47
CA HIS A 683 7.32 3.66 3.23
C HIS A 683 8.34 3.39 4.35
N GLY A 684 7.87 2.96 5.53
CA GLY A 684 8.67 2.66 6.69
C GLY A 684 9.15 3.89 7.47
N PRO A 685 10.17 3.71 8.34
CA PRO A 685 10.65 4.74 9.25
C PRO A 685 11.04 6.04 8.55
N LEU A 686 10.42 7.15 8.93
CA LEU A 686 10.77 8.51 8.52
C LEU A 686 11.49 9.20 9.68
N ILE A 687 12.77 9.53 9.48
CA ILE A 687 13.60 10.21 10.48
C ILE A 687 13.98 11.59 9.94
N SER A 688 13.75 12.60 10.77
CA SER A 688 14.05 14.00 10.49
C SER A 688 14.98 14.57 11.55
N THR A 689 15.94 15.39 11.14
CA THR A 689 16.91 16.05 12.02
C THR A 689 17.17 17.49 11.57
N VAL A 690 17.25 18.39 12.54
CA VAL A 690 17.75 19.76 12.36
C VAL A 690 19.08 19.84 13.09
N ASP A 691 20.16 20.15 12.36
CA ASP A 691 21.47 20.31 12.98
C ASP A 691 21.63 21.66 13.71
N THR A 692 22.70 21.82 14.48
CA THR A 692 22.99 23.06 15.22
C THR A 692 23.29 24.26 14.31
N ALA A 693 23.58 24.01 13.03
CA ALA A 693 23.69 25.03 11.98
C ALA A 693 22.35 25.32 11.30
N ARG A 694 21.24 24.76 11.80
CA ARG A 694 19.87 24.91 11.30
C ARG A 694 19.65 24.34 9.90
N ALA A 695 20.47 23.39 9.47
CA ALA A 695 20.21 22.62 8.26
C ALA A 695 19.32 21.42 8.59
N TRP A 696 18.19 21.34 7.89
CA TRP A 696 17.21 20.28 8.03
C TRP A 696 17.46 19.17 7.02
N ARG A 697 17.49 17.92 7.51
CA ARG A 697 17.61 16.70 6.71
C ARG A 697 16.54 15.70 7.14
N ALA A 698 16.12 14.86 6.20
CA ALA A 698 15.21 13.75 6.47
C ALA A 698 15.58 12.53 5.62
N LYS A 699 15.21 11.34 6.05
CA LYS A 699 15.33 10.07 5.32
C LYS A 699 14.12 9.18 5.62
N GLN A 700 13.77 8.29 4.69
CA GLN A 700 12.62 7.39 4.86
C GLN A 700 12.94 5.98 4.38
N GLY A 701 12.56 4.98 5.16
CA GLY A 701 12.88 3.56 4.98
C GLY A 701 13.79 3.05 6.09
N GLY A 702 14.51 1.94 5.86
CA GLY A 702 15.40 1.37 6.88
C GLY A 702 16.52 2.31 7.33
N LEU A 703 17.11 2.06 8.51
CA LEU A 703 18.15 2.91 9.10
C LEU A 703 19.40 3.10 8.22
N SER A 704 19.67 2.24 7.24
CA SER A 704 20.77 2.40 6.29
C SER A 704 20.48 3.39 5.14
N THR A 705 19.27 3.94 5.06
CA THR A 705 18.86 4.84 3.98
C THR A 705 19.64 6.16 4.05
N SER A 706 19.95 6.73 2.89
CA SER A 706 20.69 7.99 2.78
C SER A 706 19.84 9.21 3.18
N TRP A 707 20.49 10.20 3.78
CA TRP A 707 19.89 11.47 4.14
C TRP A 707 19.63 12.38 2.93
N VAL A 708 18.47 13.04 2.93
CA VAL A 708 18.07 14.04 1.94
C VAL A 708 18.05 15.41 2.60
N TYR A 709 18.78 16.37 2.02
CA TYR A 709 18.72 17.77 2.44
C TYR A 709 17.36 18.38 2.10
N GLN A 710 16.80 19.13 3.05
CA GLN A 710 15.47 19.73 2.94
C GLN A 710 15.57 21.25 2.76
N LEU A 711 15.84 21.98 3.85
CA LEU A 711 15.95 23.43 3.89
C LEU A 711 17.01 23.88 4.91
N GLY A 712 17.42 25.14 4.83
CA GLY A 712 18.26 25.81 5.82
C GLY A 712 17.46 26.75 6.72
N GLU A 713 18.12 27.24 7.78
CA GLU A 713 17.56 28.19 8.75
C GLU A 713 16.33 27.70 9.54
N ILE A 714 16.11 26.38 9.55
CA ILE A 714 15.01 25.74 10.27
C ILE A 714 15.33 25.69 11.77
N THR A 715 14.36 26.08 12.59
CA THR A 715 14.46 26.03 14.06
C THR A 715 13.55 24.99 14.67
N GLN A 716 12.53 24.54 13.92
CA GLN A 716 11.70 23.41 14.30
C GLN A 716 11.29 22.62 13.06
N ALA A 717 11.35 21.29 13.13
CA ALA A 717 10.82 20.41 12.09
C ALA A 717 9.84 19.37 12.65
N SER A 718 8.76 19.12 11.92
CA SER A 718 7.79 18.06 12.19
C SER A 718 7.55 17.25 10.91
N VAL A 719 7.37 15.94 11.07
CA VAL A 719 7.14 15.00 9.98
C VAL A 719 5.94 14.12 10.28
N GLY A 720 5.19 13.76 9.24
CA GLY A 720 4.12 12.77 9.27
C GLY A 720 4.31 11.78 8.12
N SER A 721 3.85 10.53 8.32
CA SER A 721 3.94 9.44 7.35
C SER A 721 2.62 8.69 7.34
#